data_AF-A0A3A9FPD4-F1
#
_entry.id   AF-A0A3A9FPD4-F1
#
_cell.length_a   1.000
_cell.length_b   1.000
_cell.length_c   1.000
_cell.angle_alpha   90.00
_cell.angle_beta   90.00
_cell.angle_gamma   90.00
#
_symmetry.space_group_name_H-M   'P 1'
#
loop_
_entity.id
_entity.type
_entity.pdbx_description
1 polymer ?
#
loop_
_entity_poly.entity_id
_entity_poly.type
_entity_poly.pdbx_seq_one_letter_code
_entity_poly.pdbx_strand_id
1 'polypeptide(L)'
;MREKIGNVVLDYSQYSGQDYYSEGASEDLLLEVVKNHKETKFNEIIIGQWSWPVLYHLSHIRGNIVEWLPISKEHKVLEIGSGCGAITGTLANKAKEVTCIELSKKRSLINAYRNQDKSNIEIKVGNFQEIEKTLEDKFDYIMLIGVFEYGSSYLQGTNPYFRFLEIIKSHLAKEGKIVIAIENKYGLKYWAGCKEDHVGKYFEGLEGYEESSGVRTFSKKEISRLMEENGLFHEFYYPYPDYKFPIFIYSDKYLPQKGELKDNLRNFDGDRVVLFDETKVYDGLIENEMFPFYSNSFLVIAGEEKGNIQYEKEKILYVKYSNERAKDRMIRTDITEEEEKTRKVKKTALTKEAAVHISALKEHHEKLGQLFDKTKFVPNRFLGLEQERAVFQYIEGETLESRLDVLLQKKEYDNMLRLISEYRDMLLEICDKNKLEIGDSFIEVFGPWELGEEFKWAPVSDIDLIFDNILVTTEKEEQWHVIDYEWTFSFPIPMKFILYRALYYYIRSPKRKAFADFIQGGIFEYFHLSKDEIEAFQKMEHHFQKFIVGDTVSLHVAYALIAGLTLDFRKLVQDGTQMKELHVVKVYYDYGNDFQPDGMRRLRGNVSKEKRVSVDIPVEPGIVRIRIDPTEFPCILKIHEFSCKGRNGFLYYVNGEVGKEHIILFPTDDAQIIVEELTGKEEFFHLEYTVDILEDSLFKGILSSIEEFKQELAEKNMEEMEGQMDEEEEYIEEETIDTLEALGFKAMLGNILEVEDEKGRIHQLAENRADDGENI
;
A
#
# COMPACT_ATOMS: atom_id res chain seq x y z
N MET A 1 -7.79 -3.19 -49.09
CA MET A 1 -8.66 -1.98 -49.07
C MET A 1 -8.02 -0.99 -48.11
N ARG A 2 -7.94 0.30 -48.43
CA ARG A 2 -7.44 1.33 -47.49
C ARG A 2 -8.59 2.22 -47.04
N GLU A 3 -8.61 2.54 -45.75
CA GLU A 3 -9.57 3.43 -45.09
C GLU A 3 -8.81 4.54 -44.34
N LYS A 4 -9.44 5.71 -44.15
CA LYS A 4 -8.84 6.80 -43.39
C LYS A 4 -9.80 7.27 -42.30
N ILE A 5 -9.35 7.26 -41.05
CA ILE A 5 -10.08 7.78 -39.88
C ILE A 5 -9.32 9.02 -39.39
N GLY A 6 -9.92 10.20 -39.58
CA GLY A 6 -9.20 11.46 -39.43
C GLY A 6 -7.97 11.51 -40.35
N ASN A 7 -6.79 11.56 -39.75
CA ASN A 7 -5.48 11.55 -40.40
C ASN A 7 -4.80 10.17 -40.45
N VAL A 8 -5.30 9.20 -39.68
CA VAL A 8 -4.72 7.84 -39.58
C VAL A 8 -5.18 6.99 -40.76
N VAL A 9 -4.25 6.24 -41.35
CA VAL A 9 -4.52 5.32 -42.46
C VAL A 9 -4.66 3.89 -41.91
N LEU A 10 -5.73 3.20 -42.28
CA LEU A 10 -5.88 1.75 -42.07
C LEU A 10 -5.72 1.02 -43.41
N ASP A 11 -4.89 -0.01 -43.43
CA ASP A 11 -4.67 -0.90 -44.56
C ASP A 11 -5.15 -2.32 -44.23
N TYR A 12 -6.24 -2.74 -44.90
CA TYR A 12 -6.85 -4.06 -44.77
C TYR A 12 -6.42 -5.01 -45.91
N SER A 13 -5.33 -4.73 -46.63
CA SER A 13 -4.89 -5.57 -47.75
C SER A 13 -4.59 -7.02 -47.33
N GLN A 14 -4.13 -7.24 -46.10
CA GLN A 14 -3.84 -8.55 -45.51
C GLN A 14 -4.84 -8.94 -44.40
N TYR A 15 -6.00 -8.28 -44.33
CA TYR A 15 -7.03 -8.63 -43.34
C TYR A 15 -7.86 -9.81 -43.85
N SER A 16 -7.92 -10.89 -43.07
CA SER A 16 -8.66 -12.11 -43.40
C SER A 16 -10.19 -11.92 -43.43
N GLY A 17 -10.70 -10.80 -42.91
CA GLY A 17 -12.13 -10.57 -42.70
C GLY A 17 -12.63 -11.02 -41.32
N GLN A 18 -11.76 -11.55 -40.46
CA GLN A 18 -12.09 -11.97 -39.09
C GLN A 18 -11.08 -11.41 -38.09
N ASP A 19 -11.57 -10.98 -36.92
CA ASP A 19 -10.72 -10.60 -35.81
C ASP A 19 -10.24 -11.86 -35.09
N TYR A 20 -8.95 -12.15 -35.20
CA TYR A 20 -8.32 -13.30 -34.52
C TYR A 20 -8.05 -13.03 -33.03
N TYR A 21 -8.34 -11.83 -32.54
CA TYR A 21 -8.27 -11.44 -31.13
C TYR A 21 -9.37 -10.43 -30.81
N SER A 22 -10.12 -10.64 -29.72
CA SER A 22 -11.09 -9.67 -29.19
C SER A 22 -11.39 -9.94 -27.71
N GLU A 23 -11.47 -8.87 -26.92
CA GLU A 23 -11.96 -8.88 -25.53
C GLU A 23 -13.48 -8.62 -25.42
N GLY A 24 -14.20 -8.57 -26.55
CA GLY A 24 -15.65 -8.50 -26.57
C GLY A 24 -16.21 -7.11 -26.21
N ALA A 25 -17.12 -7.07 -25.21
CA ALA A 25 -17.93 -5.89 -24.90
C ALA A 25 -17.12 -4.69 -24.37
N SER A 26 -15.97 -4.94 -23.74
CA SER A 26 -15.05 -3.88 -23.29
C SER A 26 -14.53 -3.05 -24.47
N GLU A 27 -14.23 -3.70 -25.59
CA GLU A 27 -13.74 -3.03 -26.80
C GLU A 27 -14.85 -2.20 -27.48
N ASP A 28 -16.11 -2.63 -27.37
CA ASP A 28 -17.24 -1.83 -27.88
C ASP A 28 -17.41 -0.53 -27.09
N LEU A 29 -17.30 -0.61 -25.76
CA LEU A 29 -17.26 0.56 -24.87
C LEU A 29 -16.08 1.47 -25.21
N LEU A 30 -14.87 0.91 -25.36
CA LEU A 30 -13.68 1.68 -25.71
C LEU A 30 -13.84 2.40 -27.04
N LEU A 31 -14.40 1.72 -28.06
CA LEU A 31 -14.66 2.31 -29.37
C LEU A 31 -15.68 3.46 -29.29
N GLU A 32 -16.72 3.32 -28.49
CA GLU A 32 -17.67 4.40 -28.22
C GLU A 32 -16.98 5.59 -27.55
N VAL A 33 -16.17 5.33 -26.52
CA VAL A 33 -15.45 6.37 -25.77
C VAL A 33 -14.54 7.18 -26.69
N VAL A 34 -13.68 6.53 -27.48
CA VAL A 34 -12.71 7.25 -28.34
C VAL A 34 -13.38 7.97 -29.53
N LYS A 35 -14.60 7.57 -29.92
CA LYS A 35 -15.37 8.28 -30.95
C LYS A 35 -16.04 9.54 -30.42
N ASN A 36 -16.54 9.49 -29.18
CA ASN A 36 -17.43 10.52 -28.64
C ASN A 36 -16.71 11.48 -27.67
N HIS A 37 -15.53 11.13 -27.18
CA HIS A 37 -14.79 11.91 -26.19
C HIS A 37 -13.35 12.17 -26.63
N LYS A 38 -12.84 13.35 -26.28
CA LYS A 38 -11.42 13.70 -26.44
C LYS A 38 -10.59 13.10 -25.32
N GLU A 39 -9.30 12.94 -25.55
CA GLU A 39 -8.33 12.43 -24.57
C GLU A 39 -8.35 13.20 -23.24
N THR A 40 -8.69 14.49 -23.25
CA THR A 40 -8.85 15.31 -22.04
C THR A 40 -9.94 14.82 -21.08
N LYS A 41 -10.83 13.95 -21.53
CA LYS A 41 -11.91 13.35 -20.73
C LYS A 41 -11.61 11.92 -20.27
N PHE A 42 -10.49 11.33 -20.69
CA PHE A 42 -10.23 9.92 -20.39
C PHE A 42 -10.01 9.65 -18.89
N ASN A 43 -9.36 10.55 -18.15
CA ASN A 43 -9.20 10.38 -16.70
C ASN A 43 -10.54 10.35 -15.95
N GLU A 44 -11.47 11.25 -16.32
CA GLU A 44 -12.84 11.26 -15.78
C GLU A 44 -13.58 9.94 -16.08
N ILE A 45 -13.43 9.42 -17.31
CA ILE A 45 -14.05 8.16 -17.72
C ILE A 45 -13.42 6.96 -17.00
N ILE A 46 -12.10 6.93 -16.83
CA ILE A 46 -11.39 5.88 -16.08
C ILE A 46 -11.92 5.81 -14.64
N ILE A 47 -12.05 6.96 -13.97
CA ILE A 47 -12.65 7.01 -12.63
C ILE A 47 -14.12 6.62 -12.69
N GLY A 48 -14.90 7.04 -13.67
CA GLY A 48 -16.34 6.75 -13.71
C GLY A 48 -16.69 5.28 -13.97
N GLN A 49 -15.83 4.54 -14.68
CA GLN A 49 -16.12 3.17 -15.13
C GLN A 49 -15.61 2.08 -14.19
N TRP A 50 -14.61 2.37 -13.34
CA TRP A 50 -13.97 1.39 -12.43
C TRP A 50 -13.61 0.06 -13.12
N SER A 51 -13.05 0.14 -14.33
CA SER A 51 -12.85 -1.03 -15.18
C SER A 51 -11.40 -1.15 -15.63
N TRP A 52 -10.83 -2.35 -15.45
CA TRP A 52 -9.46 -2.66 -15.85
C TRP A 52 -9.20 -2.39 -17.35
N PRO A 53 -9.99 -2.92 -18.31
CA PRO A 53 -9.79 -2.62 -19.73
C PRO A 53 -9.82 -1.11 -20.04
N VAL A 54 -10.67 -0.34 -19.36
CA VAL A 54 -10.74 1.12 -19.54
C VAL A 54 -9.47 1.81 -19.04
N LEU A 55 -8.99 1.47 -17.84
CA LEU A 55 -7.72 1.97 -17.30
C LEU A 55 -6.55 1.60 -18.21
N TYR A 56 -6.42 0.31 -18.54
CA TYR A 56 -5.32 -0.24 -19.32
C TYR A 56 -5.24 0.39 -20.71
N HIS A 57 -6.38 0.52 -21.39
CA HIS A 57 -6.37 1.03 -22.75
C HIS A 57 -6.39 2.56 -22.82
N LEU A 58 -6.96 3.31 -21.88
CA LEU A 58 -7.08 4.77 -22.02
C LEU A 58 -6.00 5.57 -21.27
N SER A 59 -5.40 5.03 -20.22
CA SER A 59 -4.43 5.76 -19.39
C SER A 59 -3.22 6.23 -20.18
N HIS A 60 -2.82 7.49 -20.02
CA HIS A 60 -1.62 8.06 -20.62
C HIS A 60 -0.33 7.50 -19.99
N ILE A 61 -0.40 6.99 -18.75
CA ILE A 61 0.74 6.41 -18.03
C ILE A 61 1.34 5.21 -18.79
N ARG A 62 0.53 4.50 -19.58
CA ARG A 62 1.00 3.45 -20.50
C ARG A 62 2.17 3.93 -21.37
N GLY A 63 2.13 5.18 -21.83
CA GLY A 63 3.13 5.76 -22.71
C GLY A 63 4.53 5.89 -22.09
N ASN A 64 4.64 5.89 -20.76
CA ASN A 64 5.89 6.06 -20.04
C ASN A 64 6.95 5.02 -20.43
N ILE A 65 6.53 3.82 -20.83
CA ILE A 65 7.44 2.73 -21.21
C ILE A 65 8.30 3.08 -22.45
N VAL A 66 7.81 3.96 -23.34
CA VAL A 66 8.54 4.38 -24.56
C VAL A 66 8.89 5.87 -24.58
N GLU A 67 8.27 6.70 -23.74
CA GLU A 67 8.42 8.16 -23.82
C GLU A 67 9.86 8.62 -23.58
N TRP A 68 10.64 7.94 -22.75
CA TRP A 68 12.05 8.28 -22.48
C TRP A 68 13.03 7.89 -23.60
N LEU A 69 12.66 6.96 -24.49
CA LEU A 69 13.56 6.44 -25.54
C LEU A 69 14.01 7.58 -26.48
N PRO A 70 15.27 7.60 -26.96
CA PRO A 70 15.79 8.68 -27.83
C PRO A 70 15.27 8.60 -29.28
N ILE A 71 13.95 8.61 -29.46
CA ILE A 71 13.24 8.66 -30.74
C ILE A 71 13.03 10.12 -31.15
N SER A 72 13.26 10.45 -32.43
CA SER A 72 13.18 11.79 -32.99
C SER A 72 12.38 11.80 -34.30
N LYS A 73 12.16 12.98 -34.88
CA LYS A 73 11.47 13.18 -36.16
C LYS A 73 12.26 12.72 -37.39
N GLU A 74 13.40 12.09 -37.17
CA GLU A 74 14.21 11.45 -38.21
C GLU A 74 13.90 9.95 -38.31
N HIS A 75 13.41 9.34 -37.22
CA HIS A 75 13.25 7.89 -37.10
C HIS A 75 11.91 7.37 -37.63
N LYS A 76 11.95 6.23 -38.33
CA LYS A 76 10.80 5.37 -38.65
C LYS A 76 10.63 4.29 -37.59
N VAL A 77 9.39 4.11 -37.12
CA VAL A 77 9.07 3.14 -36.07
C VAL A 77 8.09 2.10 -36.58
N LEU A 78 8.36 0.82 -36.32
CA LEU A 78 7.41 -0.29 -36.48
C LEU A 78 6.89 -0.69 -35.10
N GLU A 79 5.58 -0.68 -34.91
CA GLU A 79 4.91 -1.16 -33.69
C GLU A 79 4.14 -2.43 -33.99
N ILE A 80 4.60 -3.57 -33.47
CA ILE A 80 3.94 -4.86 -33.65
C ILE A 80 3.02 -5.12 -32.45
N GLY A 81 1.73 -5.37 -32.70
CA GLY A 81 0.73 -5.51 -31.64
C GLY A 81 0.29 -4.16 -31.06
N SER A 82 -0.01 -3.19 -31.93
CA SER A 82 -0.34 -1.82 -31.49
C SER A 82 -1.63 -1.69 -30.65
N GLY A 83 -2.49 -2.73 -30.65
CA GLY A 83 -3.71 -2.79 -29.86
C GLY A 83 -4.60 -1.57 -30.05
N CYS A 84 -5.14 -1.04 -28.94
CA CYS A 84 -6.01 0.13 -28.93
C CYS A 84 -5.25 1.48 -29.00
N GLY A 85 -3.94 1.48 -29.25
CA GLY A 85 -3.18 2.69 -29.55
C GLY A 85 -2.69 3.53 -28.38
N ALA A 86 -2.61 2.96 -27.18
CA ALA A 86 -2.11 3.67 -25.99
C ALA A 86 -0.64 4.08 -26.11
N ILE A 87 0.19 3.23 -26.74
CA ILE A 87 1.61 3.50 -26.97
C ILE A 87 1.81 4.24 -28.30
N THR A 88 1.02 3.90 -29.33
CA THR A 88 1.08 4.51 -30.67
C THR A 88 1.06 6.04 -30.64
N GLY A 89 0.21 6.65 -29.81
CA GLY A 89 0.12 8.11 -29.69
C GLY A 89 1.43 8.75 -29.22
N THR A 90 2.10 8.13 -28.24
CA THR A 90 3.41 8.56 -27.72
C THR A 90 4.49 8.41 -28.78
N LEU A 91 4.51 7.30 -29.52
CA LEU A 91 5.45 7.08 -30.62
C LEU A 91 5.25 8.13 -31.73
N ALA A 92 4.00 8.39 -32.13
CA ALA A 92 3.67 9.34 -33.19
C ALA A 92 4.07 10.79 -32.83
N ASN A 93 4.03 11.16 -31.54
CA ASN A 93 4.52 12.45 -31.07
C ASN A 93 6.02 12.63 -31.34
N LYS A 94 6.80 11.55 -31.30
CA LYS A 94 8.27 11.59 -31.40
C LYS A 94 8.80 11.28 -32.78
N ALA A 95 8.32 10.21 -33.39
CA ALA A 95 8.81 9.65 -34.65
C ALA A 95 8.42 10.46 -35.88
N LYS A 96 9.16 10.24 -36.97
CA LYS A 96 8.79 10.70 -38.31
C LYS A 96 7.53 10.00 -38.80
N GLU A 97 7.49 8.69 -38.65
CA GLU A 97 6.47 7.77 -39.14
C GLU A 97 6.34 6.59 -38.19
N VAL A 98 5.10 6.14 -37.95
CA VAL A 98 4.78 4.97 -37.14
C VAL A 98 3.91 4.03 -37.97
N THR A 99 4.49 2.89 -38.32
CA THR A 99 3.78 1.78 -38.96
C THR A 99 3.36 0.80 -37.87
N CYS A 100 2.07 0.57 -37.74
CA CYS A 100 1.49 -0.34 -36.76
C CYS A 100 1.03 -1.63 -37.43
N ILE A 101 1.15 -2.76 -36.74
CA ILE A 101 0.58 -4.04 -37.14
C ILE A 101 -0.34 -4.52 -36.02
N GLU A 102 -1.59 -4.84 -36.36
CA GLU A 102 -2.59 -5.29 -35.39
C GLU A 102 -3.51 -6.36 -35.99
N LEU A 103 -3.78 -7.42 -35.23
CA LEU A 103 -4.61 -8.57 -35.66
C LEU A 103 -6.10 -8.23 -35.70
N SER A 104 -6.54 -7.33 -34.82
CA SER A 104 -7.94 -6.98 -34.63
C SER A 104 -8.32 -5.70 -35.36
N LYS A 105 -9.32 -5.78 -36.24
CA LYS A 105 -9.94 -4.61 -36.86
C LYS A 105 -10.56 -3.72 -35.80
N LYS A 106 -11.25 -4.27 -34.80
CA LYS A 106 -11.87 -3.46 -33.75
C LYS A 106 -10.84 -2.64 -32.98
N ARG A 107 -9.74 -3.26 -32.54
CA ARG A 107 -8.63 -2.55 -31.87
C ARG A 107 -7.97 -1.50 -32.76
N SER A 108 -7.77 -1.84 -34.03
CA SER A 108 -7.24 -0.91 -35.02
C SER A 108 -8.13 0.32 -35.21
N LEU A 109 -9.46 0.15 -35.21
CA LEU A 109 -10.40 1.26 -35.25
C LEU A 109 -10.33 2.11 -33.98
N ILE A 110 -10.24 1.49 -32.79
CA ILE A 110 -10.07 2.22 -31.52
C ILE A 110 -8.80 3.07 -31.57
N ASN A 111 -7.67 2.47 -32.00
CA ASN A 111 -6.39 3.16 -32.17
C ASN A 111 -6.53 4.35 -33.13
N ALA A 112 -7.13 4.12 -34.31
CA ALA A 112 -7.27 5.15 -35.32
C ALA A 112 -8.16 6.32 -34.87
N TYR A 113 -9.27 6.07 -34.17
CA TYR A 113 -10.11 7.14 -33.61
C TYR A 113 -9.43 7.89 -32.48
N ARG A 114 -8.75 7.17 -31.58
CA ARG A 114 -7.96 7.79 -30.50
C ARG A 114 -6.90 8.74 -31.05
N ASN A 115 -6.16 8.27 -32.05
CA ASN A 115 -5.02 8.99 -32.62
C ASN A 115 -5.37 9.73 -33.91
N GLN A 116 -6.66 10.02 -34.15
CA GLN A 116 -7.17 10.53 -35.43
C GLN A 116 -6.52 11.85 -35.89
N ASP A 117 -5.94 12.63 -34.98
CA ASP A 117 -5.27 13.89 -35.32
C ASP A 117 -3.83 13.69 -35.85
N LYS A 118 -3.25 12.49 -35.70
CA LYS A 118 -1.87 12.18 -36.12
C LYS A 118 -1.81 11.78 -37.59
N SER A 119 -1.02 12.51 -38.38
CA SER A 119 -0.87 12.27 -39.83
C SER A 119 0.25 11.30 -40.21
N ASN A 120 0.99 10.80 -39.22
CA ASN A 120 2.16 9.96 -39.40
C ASN A 120 1.95 8.53 -38.89
N ILE A 121 0.69 8.06 -38.85
CA ILE A 121 0.33 6.70 -38.43
C ILE A 121 -0.31 5.95 -39.61
N GLU A 122 0.23 4.78 -39.91
CA GLU A 122 -0.42 3.76 -40.74
C GLU A 122 -0.60 2.48 -39.93
N ILE A 123 -1.83 1.93 -39.91
CA ILE A 123 -2.16 0.68 -39.24
C ILE A 123 -2.45 -0.39 -40.29
N LYS A 124 -1.60 -1.40 -40.38
CA LYS A 124 -1.81 -2.59 -41.21
C LYS A 124 -2.54 -3.66 -40.40
N VAL A 125 -3.76 -3.99 -40.82
CA VAL A 125 -4.64 -4.90 -40.09
C VAL A 125 -4.49 -6.32 -40.65
N GLY A 126 -4.03 -7.25 -39.81
CA GLY A 126 -3.77 -8.64 -40.20
C GLY A 126 -2.65 -9.29 -39.38
N ASN A 127 -2.29 -10.52 -39.75
CA ASN A 127 -1.24 -11.26 -39.05
C ASN A 127 0.15 -10.76 -39.43
N PHE A 128 1.02 -10.60 -38.43
CA PHE A 128 2.41 -10.16 -38.62
C PHE A 128 3.17 -11.01 -39.65
N GLN A 129 3.02 -12.34 -39.60
CA GLN A 129 3.69 -13.28 -40.51
C GLN A 129 3.32 -13.08 -41.99
N GLU A 130 2.16 -12.48 -42.27
CA GLU A 130 1.70 -12.18 -43.63
C GLU A 130 2.08 -10.75 -44.02
N ILE A 131 1.87 -9.79 -43.12
CA ILE A 131 2.15 -8.37 -43.36
C ILE A 131 3.65 -8.10 -43.53
N GLU A 132 4.52 -8.76 -42.75
CA GLU A 132 5.97 -8.52 -42.78
C GLU A 132 6.56 -8.69 -44.19
N LYS A 133 6.01 -9.62 -44.98
CA LYS A 133 6.42 -9.88 -46.37
C LYS A 133 6.11 -8.74 -47.33
N THR A 134 5.24 -7.83 -46.93
CA THR A 134 4.81 -6.65 -47.70
C THR A 134 5.53 -5.38 -47.25
N LEU A 135 6.33 -5.44 -46.18
CA LEU A 135 7.10 -4.30 -45.71
C LEU A 135 8.31 -4.09 -46.63
N GLU A 136 8.42 -2.89 -47.19
CA GLU A 136 9.55 -2.50 -48.04
C GLU A 136 10.60 -1.70 -47.25
N ASP A 137 10.19 -1.09 -46.15
CA ASP A 137 11.01 -0.20 -45.33
C ASP A 137 11.85 -0.94 -44.29
N LYS A 138 12.98 -0.31 -43.94
CA LYS A 138 13.73 -0.62 -42.72
C LYS A 138 13.37 0.37 -41.63
N PHE A 139 13.41 -0.08 -40.38
CA PHE A 139 12.97 0.71 -39.24
C PHE A 139 14.12 0.98 -38.27
N ASP A 140 14.16 2.21 -37.76
CA ASP A 140 15.12 2.64 -36.74
C ASP A 140 14.71 2.13 -35.34
N TYR A 141 13.41 1.93 -35.11
CA TYR A 141 12.91 1.25 -33.93
C TYR A 141 11.84 0.24 -34.29
N ILE A 142 11.93 -0.96 -33.72
CA ILE A 142 10.87 -1.97 -33.79
C ILE A 142 10.42 -2.28 -32.36
N MET A 143 9.14 -2.02 -32.08
CA MET A 143 8.53 -2.12 -30.75
C MET A 143 7.73 -3.42 -30.61
N LEU A 144 8.00 -4.14 -29.52
CA LEU A 144 7.26 -5.32 -29.08
C LEU A 144 6.88 -5.13 -27.60
N ILE A 145 5.78 -4.43 -27.35
CA ILE A 145 5.35 -4.06 -26.00
C ILE A 145 4.14 -4.92 -25.61
N GLY A 146 4.35 -5.96 -24.79
CA GLY A 146 3.28 -6.92 -24.44
C GLY A 146 2.77 -7.70 -25.66
N VAL A 147 3.70 -8.19 -26.49
CA VAL A 147 3.40 -8.99 -27.69
C VAL A 147 4.33 -10.18 -27.87
N PHE A 148 5.57 -10.09 -27.38
CA PHE A 148 6.59 -11.11 -27.62
C PHE A 148 6.20 -12.45 -27.01
N GLU A 149 5.49 -12.44 -25.88
CA GLU A 149 4.93 -13.60 -25.19
C GLU A 149 3.99 -14.43 -26.07
N TYR A 150 3.29 -13.79 -27.01
CA TYR A 150 2.37 -14.41 -27.95
C TYR A 150 3.06 -14.92 -29.22
N GLY A 151 4.39 -14.91 -29.28
CA GLY A 151 5.15 -15.31 -30.47
C GLY A 151 4.73 -16.66 -31.08
N SER A 152 4.33 -17.63 -30.24
CA SER A 152 3.81 -18.92 -30.70
C SER A 152 2.40 -18.87 -31.30
N SER A 153 1.61 -17.85 -30.98
CA SER A 153 0.32 -17.55 -31.62
C SER A 153 0.48 -16.79 -32.94
N TYR A 154 1.52 -15.95 -33.05
CA TYR A 154 1.82 -15.19 -34.28
C TYR A 154 2.53 -16.03 -35.34
N LEU A 155 3.42 -16.95 -34.94
CA LEU A 155 4.29 -17.68 -35.86
C LEU A 155 4.08 -19.19 -35.74
N GLN A 156 3.71 -19.79 -36.86
CA GLN A 156 3.63 -21.24 -36.99
C GLN A 156 5.03 -21.85 -37.18
N GLY A 157 5.30 -23.00 -36.55
CA GLY A 157 6.52 -23.78 -36.74
C GLY A 157 7.32 -24.06 -35.46
N THR A 158 8.56 -24.53 -35.61
CA THR A 158 9.46 -24.81 -34.49
C THR A 158 10.20 -23.53 -34.06
N ASN A 159 10.49 -23.40 -32.76
CA ASN A 159 11.18 -22.24 -32.16
C ASN A 159 10.57 -20.87 -32.54
N PRO A 160 9.27 -20.64 -32.31
CA PRO A 160 8.57 -19.44 -32.78
C PRO A 160 9.21 -18.14 -32.29
N TYR A 161 9.68 -18.08 -31.06
CA TYR A 161 10.32 -16.89 -30.48
C TYR A 161 11.66 -16.55 -31.13
N PHE A 162 12.50 -17.56 -31.44
CA PHE A 162 13.74 -17.35 -32.19
C PHE A 162 13.44 -16.84 -33.60
N ARG A 163 12.49 -17.48 -34.29
CA ARG A 163 12.06 -17.07 -35.64
C ARG A 163 11.45 -15.67 -35.65
N PHE A 164 10.77 -15.27 -34.58
CA PHE A 164 10.22 -13.92 -34.44
C PHE A 164 11.34 -12.87 -34.46
N LEU A 165 12.37 -13.06 -33.63
CA LEU A 165 13.53 -12.16 -33.61
C LEU A 165 14.27 -12.16 -34.95
N GLU A 166 14.42 -13.31 -35.59
CA GLU A 166 15.06 -13.41 -36.90
C GLU A 166 14.32 -12.60 -37.99
N ILE A 167 12.98 -12.71 -38.05
CA ILE A 167 12.15 -11.95 -38.99
C ILE A 167 12.24 -10.45 -38.68
N ILE A 168 12.09 -10.06 -37.41
CA ILE A 168 12.16 -8.65 -36.99
C ILE A 168 13.51 -8.03 -37.33
N LYS A 169 14.60 -8.75 -37.06
CA LYS A 169 15.95 -8.32 -37.40
C LYS A 169 16.09 -8.06 -38.90
N SER A 170 15.43 -8.84 -39.74
CA SER A 170 15.41 -8.61 -41.19
C SER A 170 14.71 -7.31 -41.62
N HIS A 171 13.96 -6.66 -40.74
CA HIS A 171 13.32 -5.34 -40.98
C HIS A 171 14.04 -4.19 -40.29
N LEU A 172 15.14 -4.47 -39.58
CA LEU A 172 15.89 -3.48 -38.81
C LEU A 172 16.81 -2.65 -39.71
N ALA A 173 16.86 -1.34 -39.48
CA ALA A 173 17.91 -0.48 -40.05
C ALA A 173 19.27 -0.82 -39.41
N LYS A 174 20.37 -0.40 -40.05
CA LYS A 174 21.74 -0.72 -39.58
C LYS A 174 21.99 -0.27 -38.13
N GLU A 175 21.51 0.92 -37.77
CA GLU A 175 21.61 1.47 -36.41
C GLU A 175 20.31 1.30 -35.61
N GLY A 176 19.39 0.48 -36.14
CA GLY A 176 18.08 0.29 -35.57
C GLY A 176 18.10 -0.49 -34.25
N LYS A 177 17.05 -0.28 -33.45
CA LYS A 177 16.85 -0.91 -32.14
C LYS A 177 15.56 -1.72 -32.11
N ILE A 178 15.63 -2.92 -31.58
CA ILE A 178 14.48 -3.72 -31.18
C ILE A 178 14.22 -3.42 -29.70
N VAL A 179 13.00 -3.02 -29.35
CA VAL A 179 12.60 -2.72 -27.98
C VAL A 179 11.49 -3.68 -27.57
N ILE A 180 11.78 -4.53 -26.59
CA ILE A 180 10.83 -5.52 -26.07
C ILE A 180 10.49 -5.18 -24.63
N ALA A 181 9.22 -4.98 -24.33
CA ALA A 181 8.73 -4.89 -22.96
C ALA A 181 7.84 -6.10 -22.66
N ILE A 182 8.17 -6.82 -21.60
CA ILE A 182 7.55 -8.12 -21.26
C ILE A 182 7.60 -8.38 -19.76
N GLU A 183 6.62 -9.12 -19.25
CA GLU A 183 6.59 -9.72 -17.93
C GLU A 183 7.82 -10.63 -17.71
N ASN A 184 8.42 -10.55 -16.53
CA ASN A 184 9.47 -11.49 -16.12
C ASN A 184 8.80 -12.75 -15.57
N LYS A 185 9.11 -13.93 -16.12
CA LYS A 185 8.62 -15.23 -15.63
C LYS A 185 8.77 -15.40 -14.10
N TYR A 186 9.82 -14.84 -13.50
CA TYR A 186 10.10 -14.92 -12.06
C TYR A 186 9.90 -13.60 -11.31
N GLY A 187 9.11 -12.67 -11.87
CA GLY A 187 8.78 -11.40 -11.21
C GLY A 187 8.25 -11.62 -9.79
N LEU A 188 8.69 -10.79 -8.83
CA LEU A 188 8.35 -10.95 -7.41
C LEU A 188 6.85 -11.02 -7.17
N LYS A 189 6.05 -10.28 -7.95
CA LYS A 189 4.58 -10.24 -7.81
C LYS A 189 3.93 -11.62 -7.88
N TYR A 190 4.48 -12.56 -8.66
CA TYR A 190 3.95 -13.93 -8.77
C TYR A 190 4.27 -14.77 -7.53
N TRP A 191 5.48 -14.61 -6.97
CA TRP A 191 5.84 -15.19 -5.68
C TRP A 191 5.02 -14.59 -4.53
N ALA A 192 4.65 -13.31 -4.66
CA ALA A 192 3.82 -12.59 -3.72
C ALA A 192 2.32 -12.92 -3.84
N GLY A 193 1.94 -13.77 -4.80
CA GLY A 193 0.60 -14.35 -4.95
C GLY A 193 -0.32 -13.65 -5.96
N CYS A 194 0.23 -12.93 -6.94
CA CYS A 194 -0.50 -12.56 -8.16
C CYS A 194 -0.69 -13.77 -9.09
N LYS A 195 -1.81 -13.78 -9.81
CA LYS A 195 -2.01 -14.70 -10.94
C LYS A 195 -1.08 -14.30 -12.10
N GLU A 196 -0.76 -15.27 -12.96
CA GLU A 196 -0.06 -15.06 -14.22
C GLU A 196 -0.97 -14.26 -15.18
N ASP A 197 -0.44 -13.18 -15.76
CA ASP A 197 -1.20 -12.12 -16.46
C ASP A 197 -1.93 -12.60 -17.73
N HIS A 198 -1.49 -13.69 -18.36
CA HIS A 198 -2.04 -14.13 -19.65
C HIS A 198 -3.03 -15.29 -19.51
N VAL A 199 -2.74 -16.20 -18.58
CA VAL A 199 -3.55 -17.41 -18.37
C VAL A 199 -4.54 -17.23 -17.21
N GLY A 200 -4.31 -16.27 -16.31
CA GLY A 200 -5.17 -15.99 -15.16
C GLY A 200 -5.14 -17.08 -14.09
N LYS A 201 -4.08 -17.89 -14.06
CA LYS A 201 -3.83 -18.95 -13.07
C LYS A 201 -2.68 -18.57 -12.14
N TYR A 202 -2.69 -19.10 -10.91
CA TYR A 202 -1.55 -18.97 -10.01
C TYR A 202 -0.39 -19.84 -10.50
N PHE A 203 0.84 -19.35 -10.35
CA PHE A 203 2.10 -20.09 -10.53
C PHE A 203 2.40 -20.64 -11.94
N GLU A 204 1.50 -20.55 -12.92
CA GLU A 204 1.67 -21.10 -14.28
C GLU A 204 3.04 -20.74 -14.91
N GLY A 205 3.43 -19.47 -14.82
CA GLY A 205 4.73 -19.00 -15.28
C GLY A 205 5.89 -19.61 -14.47
N LEU A 206 5.79 -19.65 -13.15
CA LEU A 206 6.83 -20.22 -12.26
C LEU A 206 7.05 -21.72 -12.53
N GLU A 207 5.98 -22.46 -12.79
CA GLU A 207 5.96 -23.90 -13.02
C GLU A 207 6.29 -24.28 -14.47
N GLY A 208 6.42 -23.30 -15.37
CA GLY A 208 6.99 -23.49 -16.70
C GLY A 208 5.98 -23.74 -17.83
N TYR A 209 4.71 -23.35 -17.62
CA TYR A 209 3.62 -23.45 -18.60
C TYR A 209 3.30 -24.89 -19.03
N GLU A 210 3.10 -25.80 -18.07
CA GLU A 210 2.76 -27.21 -18.36
C GLU A 210 1.29 -27.39 -18.80
N GLU A 211 0.38 -26.53 -18.34
CA GLU A 211 -1.07 -26.67 -18.57
C GLU A 211 -1.61 -25.72 -19.66
N SER A 212 -0.79 -24.81 -20.17
CA SER A 212 -1.19 -23.78 -21.12
C SER A 212 -0.30 -23.74 -22.37
N SER A 213 -0.83 -23.19 -23.46
CA SER A 213 -0.11 -23.08 -24.73
C SER A 213 -0.46 -21.78 -25.45
N GLY A 214 0.38 -21.32 -26.38
CA GLY A 214 0.14 -20.11 -27.18
C GLY A 214 0.65 -18.81 -26.57
N VAL A 215 1.01 -18.82 -25.28
CA VAL A 215 1.65 -17.71 -24.58
C VAL A 215 2.80 -18.21 -23.70
N ARG A 216 3.87 -17.43 -23.59
CA ARG A 216 5.02 -17.76 -22.73
C ARG A 216 5.83 -16.52 -22.38
N THR A 217 6.10 -16.33 -21.10
CA THR A 217 7.07 -15.34 -20.60
C THR A 217 8.43 -15.99 -20.29
N PHE A 218 9.45 -15.17 -20.09
CA PHE A 218 10.84 -15.63 -20.01
C PHE A 218 11.56 -14.99 -18.82
N SER A 219 12.53 -15.72 -18.27
CA SER A 219 13.51 -15.17 -17.33
C SER A 219 14.57 -14.34 -18.08
N LYS A 220 15.30 -13.48 -17.34
CA LYS A 220 16.43 -12.69 -17.88
C LYS A 220 17.41 -13.56 -18.68
N LYS A 221 17.76 -14.74 -18.17
CA LYS A 221 18.69 -15.68 -18.81
C LYS A 221 18.13 -16.25 -20.13
N GLU A 222 16.85 -16.59 -20.16
CA GLU A 222 16.20 -17.11 -21.37
C GLU A 222 16.12 -16.02 -22.46
N ILE A 223 15.79 -14.78 -22.10
CA ILE A 223 15.79 -13.65 -23.05
C ILE A 223 17.21 -13.39 -23.57
N SER A 224 18.22 -13.30 -22.70
CA SER A 224 19.61 -13.09 -23.14
C SER A 224 20.06 -14.16 -24.14
N ARG A 225 19.75 -15.42 -23.85
CA ARG A 225 20.07 -16.53 -24.73
C ARG A 225 19.39 -16.38 -26.10
N LEU A 226 18.11 -16.01 -26.14
CA LEU A 226 17.39 -15.77 -27.40
C LEU A 226 18.01 -14.64 -28.23
N MET A 227 18.47 -13.56 -27.58
CA MET A 227 19.16 -12.44 -28.25
C MET A 227 20.51 -12.88 -28.81
N GLU A 228 21.32 -13.54 -27.99
CA GLU A 228 22.67 -14.01 -28.35
C GLU A 228 22.62 -15.03 -29.50
N GLU A 229 21.68 -15.98 -29.45
CA GLU A 229 21.46 -16.96 -30.53
C GLU A 229 21.03 -16.28 -31.84
N ASN A 230 20.38 -15.10 -31.77
CA ASN A 230 20.04 -14.28 -32.93
C ASN A 230 21.16 -13.30 -33.35
N GLY A 231 22.31 -13.31 -32.67
CA GLY A 231 23.43 -12.41 -32.93
C GLY A 231 23.13 -10.95 -32.56
N LEU A 232 22.23 -10.71 -31.61
CA LEU A 232 21.86 -9.37 -31.14
C LEU A 232 22.63 -9.04 -29.86
N PHE A 233 23.15 -7.81 -29.80
CA PHE A 233 23.61 -7.21 -28.55
C PHE A 233 22.41 -6.60 -27.84
N HIS A 234 22.36 -6.68 -26.52
CA HIS A 234 21.22 -6.22 -25.75
C HIS A 234 21.59 -5.64 -24.38
N GLU A 235 20.68 -4.82 -23.85
CA GLU A 235 20.72 -4.29 -22.49
C GLU A 235 19.34 -4.40 -21.84
N PHE A 236 19.34 -4.57 -20.52
CA PHE A 236 18.13 -4.63 -19.71
C PHE A 236 17.88 -3.33 -18.96
N TYR A 237 16.62 -2.95 -18.98
CA TYR A 237 16.01 -1.98 -18.09
C TYR A 237 14.90 -2.67 -17.29
N TYR A 238 14.59 -2.11 -16.13
CA TYR A 238 13.63 -2.65 -15.17
C TYR A 238 12.54 -1.62 -14.91
N PRO A 239 11.43 -1.67 -15.67
CA PRO A 239 10.27 -0.85 -15.41
C PRO A 239 9.64 -1.24 -14.07
N TYR A 240 9.30 -0.25 -13.24
CA TYR A 240 8.64 -0.45 -11.94
C TYR A 240 7.41 0.46 -11.84
N PRO A 241 6.27 -0.04 -11.30
CA PRO A 241 6.06 -1.37 -10.71
C PRO A 241 6.05 -2.55 -11.70
N ASP A 242 5.75 -2.26 -12.97
CA ASP A 242 5.87 -3.16 -14.12
C ASP A 242 5.94 -2.35 -15.43
N TYR A 243 5.97 -3.01 -16.59
CA TYR A 243 6.00 -2.32 -17.89
C TYR A 243 4.63 -1.76 -18.34
N LYS A 244 3.52 -2.12 -17.68
CA LYS A 244 2.18 -1.66 -18.04
C LYS A 244 1.98 -0.21 -17.58
N PHE A 245 2.35 0.09 -16.34
CA PHE A 245 2.30 1.46 -15.80
C PHE A 245 3.59 1.85 -15.10
N PRO A 246 4.71 1.95 -15.83
CA PRO A 246 5.98 2.28 -15.21
C PRO A 246 5.99 3.75 -14.80
N ILE A 247 6.33 3.98 -13.54
CA ILE A 247 6.65 5.31 -13.01
C ILE A 247 8.16 5.46 -12.79
N PHE A 248 8.89 4.35 -12.71
CA PHE A 248 10.34 4.31 -12.74
C PHE A 248 10.85 3.35 -13.82
N ILE A 249 12.03 3.63 -14.35
CA ILE A 249 12.78 2.72 -15.24
C ILE A 249 14.23 2.72 -14.76
N TYR A 250 14.68 1.58 -14.24
CA TYR A 250 16.05 1.38 -13.77
C TYR A 250 16.91 0.70 -14.85
N SER A 251 18.22 0.82 -14.78
CA SER A 251 19.17 0.09 -15.63
C SER A 251 20.16 -0.71 -14.78
N ASP A 252 20.92 -1.63 -15.40
CA ASP A 252 22.00 -2.34 -14.70
C ASP A 252 23.07 -1.41 -14.08
N LYS A 253 23.15 -0.14 -14.51
CA LYS A 253 24.08 0.87 -13.96
C LYS A 253 23.48 1.77 -12.89
N TYR A 254 22.16 1.73 -12.70
CA TYR A 254 21.45 2.51 -11.69
C TYR A 254 20.23 1.70 -11.21
N LEU A 255 20.44 0.94 -10.15
CA LEU A 255 19.45 0.08 -9.52
C LEU A 255 18.78 0.79 -8.34
N PRO A 256 17.54 0.38 -7.96
CA PRO A 256 16.84 0.96 -6.83
C PRO A 256 17.61 0.78 -5.52
N GLN A 257 17.46 1.73 -4.62
CA GLN A 257 17.96 1.64 -3.24
C GLN A 257 16.88 1.12 -2.29
N LYS A 258 17.32 0.70 -1.11
CA LYS A 258 16.44 0.28 -0.02
C LYS A 258 15.40 1.38 0.30
N GLY A 259 14.14 1.01 0.45
CA GLY A 259 13.03 1.91 0.75
C GLY A 259 12.38 2.57 -0.47
N GLU A 260 12.96 2.45 -1.68
CA GLU A 260 12.37 3.05 -2.89
C GLU A 260 11.13 2.30 -3.40
N LEU A 261 11.16 0.96 -3.36
CA LEU A 261 10.15 0.10 -3.98
C LEU A 261 8.97 -0.21 -3.03
N LYS A 262 8.16 0.82 -2.76
CA LYS A 262 7.09 0.77 -1.73
C LYS A 262 5.65 0.64 -2.26
N ASP A 263 5.42 0.83 -3.56
CA ASP A 263 4.08 0.85 -4.16
C ASP A 263 3.86 -0.37 -5.06
N ASN A 264 3.67 -1.52 -4.40
CA ASN A 264 3.73 -2.84 -5.03
C ASN A 264 2.35 -3.46 -5.31
N LEU A 265 1.28 -2.95 -4.70
CA LEU A 265 -0.10 -3.38 -4.96
C LEU A 265 -0.60 -2.76 -6.26
N ARG A 266 -0.19 -3.35 -7.40
CA ARG A 266 -0.40 -2.77 -8.75
C ARG A 266 -0.91 -3.78 -9.79
N ASN A 267 -1.30 -4.98 -9.38
CA ASN A 267 -2.06 -5.92 -10.19
C ASN A 267 -3.54 -5.50 -10.22
N PHE A 268 -3.94 -4.76 -11.24
CA PHE A 268 -5.34 -4.35 -11.41
C PHE A 268 -6.20 -5.49 -11.97
N ASP A 269 -5.55 -6.45 -12.62
CA ASP A 269 -6.15 -7.61 -13.24
C ASP A 269 -6.24 -8.79 -12.25
N GLY A 270 -7.47 -9.15 -11.93
CA GLY A 270 -7.79 -10.36 -11.19
C GLY A 270 -7.44 -10.35 -9.70
N ASP A 271 -7.79 -11.46 -9.06
CA ASP A 271 -7.62 -11.64 -7.62
C ASP A 271 -6.18 -12.03 -7.26
N ARG A 272 -5.76 -11.62 -6.07
CA ARG A 272 -4.45 -11.96 -5.48
C ARG A 272 -4.58 -12.49 -4.06
N VAL A 273 -3.62 -13.33 -3.68
CA VAL A 273 -3.34 -13.63 -2.28
C VAL A 273 -2.09 -12.87 -1.90
N VAL A 274 -2.10 -12.10 -0.81
CA VAL A 274 -0.91 -11.42 -0.29
C VAL A 274 -0.16 -12.39 0.60
N LEU A 275 0.91 -12.98 0.06
CA LEU A 275 1.71 -13.98 0.78
C LEU A 275 2.74 -13.35 1.73
N PHE A 276 3.27 -12.18 1.37
CA PHE A 276 4.24 -11.44 2.17
C PHE A 276 4.22 -9.94 1.85
N ASP A 277 4.93 -9.16 2.67
CA ASP A 277 5.14 -7.73 2.47
C ASP A 277 6.23 -7.52 1.40
N GLU A 278 5.82 -7.19 0.17
CA GLU A 278 6.71 -7.03 -0.97
C GLU A 278 7.78 -5.95 -0.76
N THR A 279 7.45 -4.87 -0.05
CA THR A 279 8.41 -3.78 0.22
C THR A 279 9.59 -4.30 1.04
N LYS A 280 9.31 -5.06 2.11
CA LYS A 280 10.36 -5.67 2.95
C LYS A 280 11.18 -6.71 2.19
N VAL A 281 10.55 -7.46 1.28
CA VAL A 281 11.25 -8.47 0.48
C VAL A 281 12.11 -7.80 -0.59
N TYR A 282 11.62 -6.76 -1.27
CA TYR A 282 12.41 -5.98 -2.21
C TYR A 282 13.64 -5.36 -1.54
N ASP A 283 13.49 -4.78 -0.35
CA ASP A 283 14.63 -4.25 0.43
C ASP A 283 15.72 -5.33 0.63
N GLY A 284 15.32 -6.53 1.06
CA GLY A 284 16.25 -7.64 1.22
C GLY A 284 16.87 -8.12 -0.11
N LEU A 285 16.11 -8.12 -1.20
CA LEU A 285 16.61 -8.49 -2.53
C LEU A 285 17.60 -7.45 -3.08
N ILE A 286 17.38 -6.16 -2.84
CA ILE A 286 18.28 -5.07 -3.22
C ILE A 286 19.60 -5.20 -2.47
N GLU A 287 19.56 -5.41 -1.15
CA GLU A 287 20.75 -5.62 -0.30
C GLU A 287 21.59 -6.83 -0.72
N ASN A 288 20.98 -7.81 -1.39
CA ASN A 288 21.64 -9.03 -1.88
C ASN A 288 21.90 -9.01 -3.41
N GLU A 289 21.80 -7.84 -4.06
CA GLU A 289 22.05 -7.67 -5.51
C GLU A 289 21.15 -8.54 -6.42
N MET A 290 19.96 -8.92 -5.94
CA MET A 290 19.03 -9.83 -6.62
C MET A 290 17.88 -9.12 -7.35
N PHE A 291 17.74 -7.79 -7.21
CA PHE A 291 16.63 -7.05 -7.81
C PHE A 291 16.43 -7.31 -9.32
N PRO A 292 17.47 -7.28 -10.18
CA PRO A 292 17.30 -7.58 -11.61
C PRO A 292 16.60 -8.91 -11.88
N PHE A 293 16.86 -9.94 -11.09
CA PHE A 293 16.26 -11.26 -11.25
C PHE A 293 14.77 -11.28 -10.92
N TYR A 294 14.33 -10.49 -9.93
CA TYR A 294 12.97 -10.47 -9.40
C TYR A 294 12.14 -9.24 -9.82
N SER A 295 12.71 -8.34 -10.63
CA SER A 295 11.94 -7.26 -11.27
C SER A 295 10.70 -7.84 -11.96
N ASN A 296 9.54 -7.19 -11.82
CA ASN A 296 8.29 -7.76 -12.34
C ASN A 296 8.24 -7.82 -13.88
N SER A 297 9.07 -7.03 -14.54
CA SER A 297 9.09 -6.89 -15.99
C SER A 297 10.47 -6.46 -16.47
N PHE A 298 10.76 -6.76 -17.73
CA PHE A 298 11.93 -6.28 -18.44
C PHE A 298 11.52 -5.32 -19.54
N LEU A 299 12.37 -4.32 -19.78
CA LEU A 299 12.46 -3.65 -21.07
C LEU A 299 13.85 -3.92 -21.63
N VAL A 300 13.91 -4.57 -22.80
CA VAL A 300 15.14 -4.98 -23.45
C VAL A 300 15.33 -4.16 -24.70
N ILE A 301 16.47 -3.49 -24.82
CA ILE A 301 16.89 -2.78 -26.03
C ILE A 301 17.97 -3.62 -26.69
N ALA A 302 17.76 -4.01 -27.95
CA ALA A 302 18.66 -4.88 -28.69
C ALA A 302 18.96 -4.38 -30.11
N GLY A 303 20.10 -4.77 -30.68
CA GLY A 303 20.50 -4.39 -32.05
C GLY A 303 21.70 -5.18 -32.56
N GLU A 304 22.00 -5.07 -33.86
CA GLU A 304 23.06 -5.87 -34.50
C GLU A 304 24.47 -5.37 -34.18
N GLU A 305 24.65 -4.08 -33.93
CA GLU A 305 25.95 -3.48 -33.65
C GLU A 305 26.06 -3.08 -32.17
N LYS A 306 27.09 -3.59 -31.49
CA LYS A 306 27.41 -3.27 -30.09
C LYS A 306 27.50 -1.76 -29.84
N GLY A 307 28.05 -1.02 -30.81
CA GLY A 307 28.13 0.45 -30.84
C GLY A 307 26.81 1.13 -30.51
N ASN A 308 25.75 0.70 -31.18
CA ASN A 308 24.45 1.37 -31.17
C ASN A 308 23.63 1.07 -29.92
N ILE A 309 24.03 0.04 -29.16
CA ILE A 309 23.36 -0.37 -27.92
C ILE A 309 24.12 0.15 -26.69
N GLN A 310 25.45 -0.03 -26.67
CA GLN A 310 26.25 0.21 -25.48
C GLN A 310 26.98 1.57 -25.48
N TYR A 311 27.14 2.21 -26.64
CA TYR A 311 27.89 3.46 -26.80
C TYR A 311 27.01 4.53 -27.42
N GLU A 312 26.03 5.01 -26.64
CA GLU A 312 25.31 6.24 -26.96
C GLU A 312 26.10 7.44 -26.41
N LYS A 313 26.09 8.55 -27.17
CA LYS A 313 26.72 9.82 -26.75
C LYS A 313 26.27 10.27 -25.35
N GLU A 314 25.00 10.00 -25.04
CA GLU A 314 24.41 10.19 -23.74
C GLU A 314 23.52 8.99 -23.42
N LYS A 315 23.84 8.26 -22.35
CA LYS A 315 23.10 7.08 -21.91
C LYS A 315 22.13 7.45 -20.79
N ILE A 316 20.85 7.06 -20.91
CA ILE A 316 19.88 7.23 -19.83
C ILE A 316 19.99 6.02 -18.90
N LEU A 317 20.34 6.25 -17.62
CA LEU A 317 20.54 5.20 -16.63
C LEU A 317 19.30 4.95 -15.76
N TYR A 318 18.50 6.00 -15.57
CA TYR A 318 17.33 5.99 -14.72
C TYR A 318 16.31 7.01 -15.22
N VAL A 319 15.03 6.67 -15.05
CA VAL A 319 13.91 7.55 -15.34
C VAL A 319 12.91 7.51 -14.19
N LYS A 320 12.40 8.67 -13.79
CA LYS A 320 11.26 8.84 -12.88
C LYS A 320 10.20 9.73 -13.52
N TYR A 321 8.96 9.26 -13.55
CA TYR A 321 7.83 10.03 -14.01
C TYR A 321 7.08 10.66 -12.85
N SER A 322 6.67 11.91 -13.04
CA SER A 322 5.75 12.63 -12.16
C SER A 322 4.58 13.14 -12.99
N ASN A 323 3.91 12.22 -13.68
CA ASN A 323 2.86 12.51 -14.64
C ASN A 323 1.46 12.00 -14.24
N GLU A 324 1.30 11.61 -12.99
CA GLU A 324 0.00 11.49 -12.32
C GLU A 324 -0.49 12.84 -11.77
N ARG A 325 0.06 13.95 -12.28
CA ARG A 325 -0.19 15.34 -11.86
C ARG A 325 -0.94 16.12 -12.95
N ALA A 326 -1.45 17.30 -12.63
CA ALA A 326 -2.07 18.19 -13.61
C ALA A 326 -1.13 18.47 -14.82
N LYS A 327 -1.72 18.78 -15.97
CA LYS A 327 -0.97 18.86 -17.24
C LYS A 327 0.19 19.86 -17.22
N ASP A 328 0.03 20.97 -16.53
CA ASP A 328 1.00 22.07 -16.39
C ASP A 328 2.20 21.74 -15.48
N ARG A 329 2.25 20.55 -14.88
CA ARG A 329 3.31 20.12 -13.96
C ARG A 329 3.71 18.65 -14.13
N MET A 330 3.36 18.05 -15.27
CA MET A 330 3.80 16.71 -15.65
C MET A 330 5.26 16.75 -16.12
N ILE A 331 6.15 16.09 -15.38
CA ILE A 331 7.58 16.04 -15.71
C ILE A 331 8.12 14.62 -15.69
N ARG A 332 9.28 14.46 -16.32
CA ARG A 332 10.15 13.29 -16.24
C ARG A 332 11.54 13.71 -15.78
N THR A 333 12.11 12.97 -14.83
CA THR A 333 13.48 13.17 -14.34
C THR A 333 14.34 12.01 -14.82
N ASP A 334 15.42 12.31 -15.52
CA ASP A 334 16.39 11.35 -16.04
C ASP A 334 17.73 11.50 -15.30
N ILE A 335 18.42 10.39 -15.04
CA ILE A 335 19.86 10.41 -14.74
C ILE A 335 20.58 9.91 -16.00
N THR A 336 21.46 10.75 -16.54
CA THR A 336 22.21 10.43 -17.75
C THR A 336 23.70 10.31 -17.49
N GLU A 337 24.40 9.54 -18.31
CA GLU A 337 25.85 9.34 -18.29
C GLU A 337 26.43 9.59 -19.70
N GLU A 338 27.33 10.56 -19.81
CA GLU A 338 28.06 10.87 -21.05
C GLU A 338 29.34 10.04 -21.17
N GLU A 339 29.99 10.01 -22.36
CA GLU A 339 31.19 9.21 -22.64
C GLU A 339 32.37 9.43 -21.66
N GLU A 340 32.45 10.60 -21.02
CA GLU A 340 33.46 10.90 -19.97
C GLU A 340 33.08 10.38 -18.56
N LYS A 341 32.07 9.50 -18.44
CA LYS A 341 31.47 9.02 -17.17
C LYS A 341 30.93 10.12 -16.27
N THR A 342 30.66 11.30 -16.84
CA THR A 342 30.05 12.41 -16.10
C THR A 342 28.55 12.21 -16.07
N ARG A 343 27.97 12.16 -14.86
CA ARG A 343 26.53 12.02 -14.66
C ARG A 343 25.85 13.37 -14.55
N LYS A 344 24.62 13.47 -15.07
CA LYS A 344 23.76 14.65 -14.97
C LYS A 344 22.35 14.23 -14.61
N VAL A 345 21.58 15.15 -14.03
CA VAL A 345 20.14 15.00 -13.81
C VAL A 345 19.41 15.93 -14.76
N LYS A 346 18.43 15.41 -15.51
CA LYS A 346 17.64 16.21 -16.46
C LYS A 346 16.15 16.15 -16.11
N LYS A 347 15.51 17.30 -15.89
CA LYS A 347 14.04 17.41 -15.76
C LYS A 347 13.44 17.88 -17.09
N THR A 348 12.53 17.08 -17.64
CA THR A 348 11.88 17.29 -18.94
C THR A 348 10.38 17.48 -18.76
N ALA A 349 9.80 18.49 -19.40
CA ALA A 349 8.35 18.66 -19.46
C ALA A 349 7.72 17.62 -20.38
N LEU A 350 6.61 17.00 -19.95
CA LEU A 350 5.89 15.99 -20.75
C LEU A 350 4.73 16.57 -21.57
N THR A 351 4.40 17.83 -21.31
CA THR A 351 3.36 18.59 -22.00
C THR A 351 3.93 19.97 -22.36
N LYS A 352 3.21 20.71 -23.22
CA LYS A 352 3.61 22.08 -23.55
C LYS A 352 3.37 23.02 -22.38
N GLU A 353 2.32 22.77 -21.61
CA GLU A 353 1.93 23.51 -20.43
C GLU A 353 3.00 23.40 -19.33
N ALA A 354 3.60 22.21 -19.15
CA ALA A 354 4.66 21.98 -18.16
C ALA A 354 6.02 22.59 -18.53
N ALA A 355 6.21 23.11 -19.75
CA ALA A 355 7.45 23.77 -20.12
C ALA A 355 7.72 25.04 -19.29
N VAL A 356 6.65 25.74 -18.87
CA VAL A 356 6.74 26.91 -17.97
C VAL A 356 7.28 26.49 -16.61
N HIS A 357 6.75 25.39 -16.07
CA HIS A 357 7.18 24.80 -14.79
C HIS A 357 8.66 24.42 -14.80
N ILE A 358 9.15 23.78 -15.87
CA ILE A 358 10.58 23.46 -16.01
C ILE A 358 11.46 24.70 -16.13
N SER A 359 11.00 25.72 -16.87
CA SER A 359 11.77 26.95 -17.07
C SER A 359 11.93 27.77 -15.78
N ALA A 360 10.94 27.70 -14.87
CA ALA A 360 10.96 28.39 -13.58
C ALA A 360 12.08 27.89 -12.64
N LEU A 361 12.56 26.65 -12.81
CA LEU A 361 13.63 26.06 -11.98
C LEU A 361 14.92 26.88 -11.97
N LYS A 362 15.20 27.61 -13.06
CA LYS A 362 16.35 28.54 -13.10
C LYS A 362 16.19 29.68 -12.09
N GLU A 363 15.00 30.28 -12.06
CA GLU A 363 14.69 31.38 -11.14
C GLU A 363 14.65 30.88 -9.68
N HIS A 364 14.12 29.67 -9.46
CA HIS A 364 14.14 29.02 -8.14
C HIS A 364 15.56 28.86 -7.63
N HIS A 365 16.47 28.31 -8.44
CA HIS A 365 17.88 28.17 -8.10
C HIS A 365 18.54 29.52 -7.73
N GLU A 366 18.30 30.58 -8.51
CA GLU A 366 18.87 31.91 -8.25
C GLU A 366 18.35 32.53 -6.95
N LYS A 367 17.04 32.45 -6.70
CA LYS A 367 16.39 32.99 -5.51
C LYS A 367 16.79 32.22 -4.24
N LEU A 368 16.76 30.90 -4.28
CA LEU A 368 17.15 30.05 -3.16
C LEU A 368 18.64 30.16 -2.86
N GLY A 369 19.48 30.33 -3.88
CA GLY A 369 20.92 30.57 -3.68
C GLY A 369 21.17 31.79 -2.79
N GLN A 370 20.53 32.93 -3.12
CA GLN A 370 20.63 34.15 -2.31
C GLN A 370 20.05 33.99 -0.91
N LEU A 371 18.96 33.22 -0.77
CA LEU A 371 18.31 32.97 0.51
C LEU A 371 19.17 32.10 1.44
N PHE A 372 19.84 31.08 0.88
CA PHE A 372 20.62 30.10 1.62
C PHE A 372 22.05 30.52 1.93
N ASP A 373 22.53 31.68 1.46
CA ASP A 373 23.90 32.20 1.63
C ASP A 373 24.45 32.16 3.08
N LYS A 374 23.55 32.14 4.08
CA LYS A 374 23.92 32.12 5.51
C LYS A 374 23.72 30.77 6.21
N THR A 375 23.27 29.75 5.48
CA THR A 375 22.93 28.42 6.01
C THR A 375 23.84 27.34 5.43
N LYS A 376 23.70 26.09 5.88
CA LYS A 376 24.33 24.93 5.21
C LYS A 376 23.58 24.46 3.97
N PHE A 377 22.37 24.97 3.72
CA PHE A 377 21.62 24.61 2.52
C PHE A 377 22.33 25.13 1.28
N VAL A 378 22.40 24.29 0.26
CA VAL A 378 22.93 24.67 -1.05
C VAL A 378 21.95 24.15 -2.10
N PRO A 379 21.33 25.01 -2.93
CA PRO A 379 20.47 24.49 -3.99
C PRO A 379 21.34 23.71 -4.98
N ASN A 380 20.89 22.53 -5.39
CA ASN A 380 21.61 21.73 -6.37
C ASN A 380 21.88 22.55 -7.65
N ARG A 381 23.10 22.51 -8.17
CA ARG A 381 23.56 23.44 -9.20
C ARG A 381 22.77 23.26 -10.50
N PHE A 382 22.13 24.35 -10.94
CA PHE A 382 21.52 24.45 -12.26
C PHE A 382 22.62 24.67 -13.32
N LEU A 383 22.77 23.74 -14.26
CA LEU A 383 23.80 23.78 -15.31
C LEU A 383 23.31 24.50 -16.57
N GLY A 384 22.01 24.48 -16.86
CA GLY A 384 21.44 25.14 -18.02
C GLY A 384 20.13 24.52 -18.52
N LEU A 385 19.64 25.07 -19.62
CA LEU A 385 18.54 24.49 -20.40
C LEU A 385 19.09 23.85 -21.68
N GLU A 386 18.92 22.55 -21.84
CA GLU A 386 19.29 21.79 -23.05
C GLU A 386 18.02 21.27 -23.72
N GLN A 387 17.71 21.72 -24.94
CA GLN A 387 16.51 21.29 -25.68
C GLN A 387 15.23 21.35 -24.81
N GLU A 388 15.04 22.47 -24.10
CA GLU A 388 13.90 22.69 -23.17
C GLU A 388 13.88 21.78 -21.93
N ARG A 389 15.01 21.14 -21.59
CA ARG A 389 15.20 20.35 -20.35
C ARG A 389 16.05 21.11 -19.36
N ALA A 390 15.64 21.15 -18.10
CA ALA A 390 16.47 21.67 -17.01
C ALA A 390 17.54 20.65 -16.64
N VAL A 391 18.80 21.06 -16.67
CA VAL A 391 19.95 20.20 -16.41
C VAL A 391 20.61 20.60 -15.10
N PHE A 392 20.85 19.62 -14.24
CA PHE A 392 21.48 19.78 -12.93
C PHE A 392 22.71 18.88 -12.83
N GLN A 393 23.63 19.26 -11.95
CA GLN A 393 24.72 18.36 -11.58
C GLN A 393 24.14 17.11 -10.88
N TYR A 394 24.79 15.97 -11.09
CA TYR A 394 24.58 14.78 -10.28
C TYR A 394 25.42 14.89 -9.01
N ILE A 395 24.82 14.62 -7.85
CA ILE A 395 25.48 14.65 -6.55
C ILE A 395 25.52 13.24 -5.99
N GLU A 396 26.71 12.79 -5.59
CA GLU A 396 26.87 11.59 -4.78
C GLU A 396 26.82 11.98 -3.30
N GLY A 397 25.87 11.45 -2.56
CA GLY A 397 25.66 11.75 -1.15
C GLY A 397 24.61 10.85 -0.51
N GLU A 398 24.44 10.98 0.80
CA GLU A 398 23.40 10.30 1.58
C GLU A 398 22.24 11.27 1.83
N THR A 399 20.98 10.82 1.71
CA THR A 399 19.85 11.69 2.07
C THR A 399 19.82 11.95 3.58
N LEU A 400 19.34 13.11 4.00
CA LEU A 400 19.16 13.42 5.41
C LEU A 400 18.20 12.42 6.08
N GLU A 401 17.20 11.92 5.34
CA GLU A 401 16.33 10.82 5.76
C GLU A 401 17.12 9.54 6.06
N SER A 402 18.03 9.13 5.18
CA SER A 402 18.87 7.93 5.39
C SER A 402 19.75 8.08 6.63
N ARG A 403 20.33 9.27 6.84
CA ARG A 403 21.15 9.55 8.03
C ARG A 403 20.33 9.48 9.32
N LEU A 404 19.10 10.00 9.31
CA LEU A 404 18.14 9.85 10.41
C LEU A 404 17.79 8.38 10.66
N ASP A 405 17.59 7.59 9.60
CA ASP A 405 17.31 6.16 9.71
C ASP A 405 18.48 5.35 10.30
N VAL A 406 19.72 5.71 9.97
CA VAL A 406 20.91 5.11 10.60
C VAL A 406 20.93 5.38 12.11
N LEU A 407 20.62 6.60 12.53
CA LEU A 407 20.53 6.95 13.95
C LEU A 407 19.36 6.23 14.65
N LEU A 408 18.21 6.13 13.97
CA LEU A 408 17.03 5.40 14.46
C LEU A 408 17.36 3.92 14.68
N GLN A 409 18.05 3.28 13.75
CA GLN A 409 18.48 1.88 13.86
C GLN A 409 19.43 1.66 15.05
N LYS A 410 20.31 2.63 15.32
CA LYS A 410 21.22 2.63 16.48
C LYS A 410 20.54 3.06 17.79
N LYS A 411 19.26 3.48 17.75
CA LYS A 411 18.50 4.05 18.87
C LYS A 411 19.15 5.31 19.46
N GLU A 412 19.85 6.10 18.65
CA GLU A 412 20.51 7.33 19.06
C GLU A 412 19.56 8.55 19.00
N TYR A 413 18.47 8.50 19.78
CA TYR A 413 17.38 9.48 19.70
C TYR A 413 17.83 10.93 19.98
N ASP A 414 18.75 11.15 20.92
CA ASP A 414 19.29 12.49 21.20
C ASP A 414 20.05 13.09 20.00
N ASN A 415 20.74 12.25 19.22
CA ASN A 415 21.44 12.68 18.02
C ASN A 415 20.45 12.97 16.88
N MET A 416 19.35 12.20 16.78
CA MET A 416 18.27 12.49 15.83
C MET A 416 17.62 13.84 16.13
N LEU A 417 17.24 14.08 17.39
CA LEU A 417 16.61 15.34 17.79
C LEU A 417 17.54 16.54 17.57
N ARG A 418 18.86 16.37 17.80
CA ARG A 418 19.87 17.39 17.48
C ARG A 418 19.94 17.67 15.98
N LEU A 419 19.95 16.65 15.14
CA LEU A 419 20.02 16.80 13.68
C LEU A 419 18.76 17.49 13.12
N ILE A 420 17.58 17.12 13.62
CA ILE A 420 16.31 17.79 13.24
C ILE A 420 16.27 19.23 13.79
N SER A 421 16.83 19.48 14.97
CA SER A 421 16.95 20.84 15.52
C SER A 421 17.84 21.72 14.65
N GLU A 422 18.97 21.19 14.17
CA GLU A 422 19.85 21.89 13.23
C GLU A 422 19.14 22.22 11.91
N TYR A 423 18.39 21.26 11.35
CA TYR A 423 17.51 21.49 10.20
C TYR A 423 16.52 22.64 10.46
N ARG A 424 15.81 22.60 11.60
CA ARG A 424 14.85 23.64 11.99
C ARG A 424 15.52 25.00 12.11
N ASP A 425 16.68 25.06 12.75
CA ASP A 425 17.37 26.31 13.01
C ASP A 425 17.80 26.98 11.70
N MET A 426 18.22 26.20 10.69
CA MET A 426 18.47 26.72 9.34
C MET A 426 17.20 27.27 8.65
N LEU A 427 16.03 26.65 8.82
CA LEU A 427 14.77 27.22 8.35
C LEU A 427 14.45 28.56 9.04
N LEU A 428 14.84 28.71 10.31
CA LEU A 428 14.62 29.95 11.05
C LEU A 428 15.61 31.07 10.66
N GLU A 429 16.81 30.72 10.20
CA GLU A 429 17.84 31.65 9.74
C GLU A 429 17.47 32.38 8.43
N ILE A 430 16.69 31.72 7.57
CA ILE A 430 16.23 32.29 6.29
C ILE A 430 14.97 33.16 6.41
N CYS A 431 14.43 33.30 7.62
CA CYS A 431 13.23 34.10 7.86
C CYS A 431 13.51 35.60 7.72
N ASP A 432 12.54 36.34 7.16
CA ASP A 432 12.55 37.81 7.14
C ASP A 432 11.32 38.37 7.90
N LYS A 433 11.44 39.60 8.40
CA LYS A 433 10.37 40.33 9.11
C LYS A 433 9.44 41.05 8.13
N ASN A 434 8.97 40.35 7.10
CA ASN A 434 8.00 40.92 6.18
C ASN A 434 6.58 40.72 6.69
N LYS A 435 5.71 41.68 6.39
CA LYS A 435 4.29 41.60 6.70
C LYS A 435 3.66 40.49 5.85
N LEU A 436 2.79 39.71 6.47
CA LEU A 436 2.02 38.69 5.78
C LEU A 436 1.07 39.34 4.78
N GLU A 437 1.26 39.07 3.49
CA GLU A 437 0.29 39.36 2.45
C GLU A 437 -0.15 38.04 1.82
N ILE A 438 -1.29 37.53 2.29
CA ILE A 438 -1.93 36.34 1.71
C ILE A 438 -2.66 36.78 0.46
N GLY A 439 -2.03 36.56 -0.69
CA GLY A 439 -2.63 36.82 -1.99
C GLY A 439 -3.39 35.61 -2.54
N ASP A 440 -4.09 35.83 -3.65
CA ASP A 440 -4.86 34.79 -4.35
C ASP A 440 -4.01 33.56 -4.70
N SER A 441 -2.72 33.75 -5.05
CA SER A 441 -1.80 32.64 -5.36
C SER A 441 -1.52 31.73 -4.17
N PHE A 442 -1.52 32.24 -2.94
CA PHE A 442 -1.40 31.38 -1.75
C PHE A 442 -2.66 30.54 -1.59
N ILE A 443 -3.83 31.18 -1.71
CA ILE A 443 -5.14 30.54 -1.51
C ILE A 443 -5.38 29.46 -2.58
N GLU A 444 -4.94 29.70 -3.81
CA GLU A 444 -5.01 28.73 -4.90
C GLU A 444 -4.24 27.44 -4.56
N VAL A 445 -3.05 27.57 -3.96
CA VAL A 445 -2.16 26.43 -3.68
C VAL A 445 -2.49 25.73 -2.37
N PHE A 446 -2.71 26.49 -1.29
CA PHE A 446 -2.83 25.96 0.08
C PHE A 446 -4.24 26.12 0.68
N GLY A 447 -5.17 26.76 -0.03
CA GLY A 447 -6.49 27.08 0.49
C GLY A 447 -6.50 28.30 1.43
N PRO A 448 -7.66 28.62 2.02
CA PRO A 448 -7.78 29.76 2.92
C PRO A 448 -6.90 29.58 4.16
N TRP A 449 -6.23 30.66 4.57
CA TRP A 449 -5.44 30.68 5.79
C TRP A 449 -6.29 31.09 6.98
N GLU A 450 -6.28 30.25 8.02
CA GLU A 450 -7.17 30.38 9.19
C GLU A 450 -6.42 30.81 10.46
N LEU A 451 -5.09 30.76 10.48
CA LEU A 451 -4.28 31.16 11.63
C LEU A 451 -3.92 32.65 11.55
N GLY A 452 -3.55 33.27 12.67
CA GLY A 452 -3.19 34.70 12.70
C GLY A 452 -1.91 35.05 11.91
N GLU A 453 -1.45 36.30 12.02
CA GLU A 453 -0.25 36.78 11.33
C GLU A 453 1.08 36.43 12.05
N GLU A 454 1.04 35.88 13.26
CA GLU A 454 2.20 35.67 14.15
C GLU A 454 3.04 34.42 13.79
N PHE A 455 3.53 34.35 12.55
CA PHE A 455 4.46 33.30 12.11
C PHE A 455 5.76 33.89 11.59
N LYS A 456 6.76 33.03 11.44
CA LYS A 456 8.00 33.36 10.73
C LYS A 456 7.91 32.88 9.29
N TRP A 457 8.25 33.76 8.37
CA TRP A 457 8.06 33.60 6.93
C TRP A 457 9.38 33.84 6.20
N ALA A 458 9.55 33.20 5.05
CA ALA A 458 10.61 33.52 4.11
C ALA A 458 10.00 34.19 2.86
N PRO A 459 10.69 35.17 2.24
CA PRO A 459 10.18 35.85 1.03
C PRO A 459 10.08 34.93 -0.18
N VAL A 460 10.86 33.85 -0.18
CA VAL A 460 10.83 32.74 -1.13
C VAL A 460 10.85 31.47 -0.30
N SER A 461 9.98 30.52 -0.59
CA SER A 461 9.83 29.30 0.21
C SER A 461 9.75 28.08 -0.67
N ASP A 462 10.65 27.12 -0.42
CA ASP A 462 10.64 25.81 -1.05
C ASP A 462 10.04 24.77 -0.10
N ILE A 463 8.89 24.21 -0.48
CA ILE A 463 8.19 23.22 0.35
C ILE A 463 8.69 21.79 0.10
N ASP A 464 9.62 21.60 -0.84
CA ASP A 464 10.34 20.35 -1.10
C ASP A 464 11.55 20.15 -0.19
N LEU A 465 11.79 21.03 0.78
CA LEU A 465 12.80 20.89 1.84
C LEU A 465 12.49 19.75 2.84
N ILE A 466 11.99 18.61 2.36
CA ILE A 466 11.82 17.38 3.13
C ILE A 466 13.15 16.61 3.23
N PHE A 467 13.30 15.76 4.24
CA PHE A 467 14.58 15.09 4.52
C PHE A 467 15.09 14.19 3.37
N ASP A 468 14.21 13.65 2.54
CA ASP A 468 14.58 12.80 1.40
C ASP A 468 15.16 13.61 0.21
N ASN A 469 14.81 14.89 0.10
CA ASN A 469 15.28 15.80 -0.97
C ASN A 469 16.53 16.60 -0.57
N ILE A 470 17.17 16.26 0.55
CA ILE A 470 18.39 16.90 1.04
C ILE A 470 19.51 15.86 1.05
N LEU A 471 20.50 16.02 0.15
CA LEU A 471 21.70 15.20 0.14
C LEU A 471 22.81 15.82 0.97
N VAL A 472 23.38 15.06 1.89
CA VAL A 472 24.51 15.48 2.70
C VAL A 472 25.80 14.90 2.13
N THR A 473 26.76 15.78 1.83
CA THR A 473 28.09 15.41 1.34
C THR A 473 29.16 15.68 2.41
N THR A 474 30.23 14.88 2.45
CA THR A 474 31.28 14.98 3.50
C THR A 474 32.70 15.11 2.95
N GLU A 475 32.90 15.29 1.64
CA GLU A 475 34.22 15.22 1.00
C GLU A 475 35.16 16.39 1.35
N LYS A 476 34.62 17.54 1.77
CA LYS A 476 35.41 18.72 2.18
C LYS A 476 34.87 19.35 3.45
N GLU A 477 33.63 19.80 3.39
CA GLU A 477 32.83 20.32 4.50
C GLU A 477 31.41 19.76 4.35
N GLU A 478 30.71 19.59 5.48
CA GLU A 478 29.34 19.09 5.45
C GLU A 478 28.41 20.13 4.80
N GLN A 479 27.91 19.82 3.60
CA GLN A 479 26.95 20.65 2.87
C GLN A 479 25.65 19.88 2.67
N TRP A 480 24.52 20.60 2.77
CA TRP A 480 23.18 20.03 2.67
C TRP A 480 22.57 20.47 1.35
N HIS A 481 22.74 19.65 0.32
CA HIS A 481 22.30 19.96 -1.03
C HIS A 481 20.80 19.70 -1.20
N VAL A 482 20.05 20.76 -1.51
CA VAL A 482 18.62 20.67 -1.84
C VAL A 482 18.52 20.22 -3.30
N ILE A 483 18.24 18.94 -3.53
CA ILE A 483 18.23 18.33 -4.86
C ILE A 483 16.94 18.53 -5.63
N ASP A 484 15.85 18.83 -4.92
CA ASP A 484 14.58 19.19 -5.51
C ASP A 484 14.09 20.51 -4.93
N TYR A 485 13.86 21.48 -5.81
CA TYR A 485 13.32 22.81 -5.53
C TYR A 485 12.25 23.15 -6.56
N GLU A 486 11.50 22.13 -6.97
CA GLU A 486 10.41 22.23 -7.93
C GLU A 486 9.25 23.06 -7.36
N TRP A 487 8.91 22.84 -6.09
CA TRP A 487 7.84 23.56 -5.41
C TRP A 487 8.37 24.76 -4.61
N THR A 488 9.00 25.70 -5.32
CA THR A 488 9.43 26.99 -4.79
C THR A 488 8.42 28.08 -5.14
N PHE A 489 7.97 28.83 -4.13
CA PHE A 489 7.00 29.90 -4.29
C PHE A 489 7.61 31.26 -3.94
N SER A 490 7.18 32.30 -4.65
CA SER A 490 7.59 33.70 -4.40
C SER A 490 6.63 34.45 -3.47
N PHE A 491 5.74 33.73 -2.79
CA PHE A 491 4.86 34.25 -1.75
C PHE A 491 5.24 33.62 -0.40
N PRO A 492 4.96 34.30 0.74
CA PRO A 492 5.39 33.83 2.05
C PRO A 492 4.66 32.54 2.48
N ILE A 493 5.41 31.57 3.01
CA ILE A 493 4.89 30.33 3.61
C ILE A 493 5.41 30.23 5.06
N PRO A 494 4.61 29.73 6.03
CA PRO A 494 5.08 29.59 7.41
C PRO A 494 6.23 28.58 7.47
N MET A 495 7.38 28.93 8.07
CA MET A 495 8.49 27.96 8.20
C MET A 495 8.12 26.75 9.04
N LYS A 496 7.19 26.92 9.98
CA LYS A 496 6.59 25.80 10.74
C LYS A 496 5.85 24.81 9.84
N PHE A 497 5.27 25.25 8.72
CA PHE A 497 4.65 24.35 7.74
C PHE A 497 5.71 23.49 7.02
N ILE A 498 6.85 24.07 6.65
CA ILE A 498 7.97 23.33 6.04
C ILE A 498 8.52 22.29 7.02
N LEU A 499 8.75 22.68 8.28
CA LEU A 499 9.14 21.74 9.35
C LEU A 499 8.10 20.64 9.55
N TYR A 500 6.81 21.01 9.62
CA TYR A 500 5.71 20.06 9.71
C TYR A 500 5.76 19.06 8.55
N ARG A 501 5.93 19.51 7.30
CA ARG A 501 6.04 18.64 6.12
C ARG A 501 7.20 17.66 6.24
N ALA A 502 8.39 18.14 6.58
CA ALA A 502 9.57 17.29 6.73
C ALA A 502 9.37 16.20 7.80
N LEU A 503 8.82 16.56 8.96
CA LEU A 503 8.46 15.61 10.02
C LEU A 503 7.35 14.65 9.59
N TYR A 504 6.28 15.18 8.98
CA TYR A 504 5.10 14.43 8.56
C TYR A 504 5.46 13.34 7.55
N TYR A 505 6.29 13.64 6.55
CA TYR A 505 6.75 12.64 5.58
C TYR A 505 7.70 11.61 6.20
N TYR A 506 8.58 12.05 7.11
CA TYR A 506 9.49 11.13 7.79
C TYR A 506 8.74 10.09 8.62
N ILE A 507 7.78 10.48 9.45
CA ILE A 507 7.13 9.59 10.43
C ILE A 507 6.06 8.65 9.82
N ARG A 508 5.88 8.61 8.50
CA ARG A 508 4.85 7.76 7.86
C ARG A 508 5.12 6.26 8.01
N SER A 509 6.36 5.83 8.24
CA SER A 509 6.66 4.42 8.46
C SER A 509 6.37 4.01 9.91
N PRO A 510 5.86 2.78 10.18
CA PRO A 510 5.54 2.35 11.55
C PRO A 510 6.72 2.46 12.52
N LYS A 511 7.95 2.18 12.05
CA LYS A 511 9.17 2.31 12.87
C LYS A 511 9.48 3.76 13.24
N ARG A 512 9.38 4.68 12.28
CA ARG A 512 9.63 6.11 12.50
C ARG A 512 8.51 6.75 13.33
N LYS A 513 7.26 6.29 13.15
CA LYS A 513 6.13 6.65 14.02
C LYS A 513 6.35 6.21 15.46
N ALA A 514 6.79 4.98 15.70
CA ALA A 514 7.08 4.50 17.04
C ALA A 514 8.17 5.34 17.75
N PHE A 515 9.17 5.83 17.02
CA PHE A 515 10.13 6.81 17.54
C PHE A 515 9.46 8.15 17.87
N ALA A 516 8.62 8.68 16.97
CA ALA A 516 7.93 9.93 17.19
C ALA A 516 7.00 9.89 18.41
N ASP A 517 6.32 8.76 18.62
CA ASP A 517 5.41 8.50 19.75
C ASP A 517 6.18 8.24 21.06
N PHE A 518 7.44 7.81 21.00
CA PHE A 518 8.31 7.63 22.18
C PHE A 518 8.72 8.97 22.82
N ILE A 519 8.73 10.06 22.05
CA ILE A 519 9.04 11.39 22.56
C ILE A 519 7.88 11.87 23.45
N GLN A 520 8.19 12.34 24.66
CA GLN A 520 7.18 12.91 25.55
C GLN A 520 6.46 14.10 24.88
N GLY A 521 5.13 14.05 24.81
CA GLY A 521 4.30 15.03 24.08
C GLY A 521 4.25 14.80 22.55
N GLY A 522 5.07 13.88 22.02
CA GLY A 522 5.20 13.60 20.60
C GLY A 522 6.17 14.55 19.88
N ILE A 523 6.67 14.11 18.73
CA ILE A 523 7.68 14.85 17.95
C ILE A 523 7.24 16.27 17.57
N PHE A 524 5.96 16.48 17.26
CA PHE A 524 5.45 17.79 16.88
C PHE A 524 5.46 18.77 18.05
N GLU A 525 5.04 18.35 19.25
CA GLU A 525 5.07 19.17 20.46
C GLU A 525 6.51 19.51 20.86
N TYR A 526 7.44 18.55 20.75
CA TYR A 526 8.87 18.78 20.98
C TYR A 526 9.43 19.92 20.12
N PHE A 527 8.95 20.04 18.87
CA PHE A 527 9.31 21.12 17.96
C PHE A 527 8.35 22.33 18.00
N HIS A 528 7.56 22.45 19.07
CA HIS A 528 6.66 23.57 19.35
C HIS A 528 5.59 23.81 18.28
N LEU A 529 5.06 22.72 17.72
CA LEU A 529 3.87 22.73 16.86
C LEU A 529 2.63 22.42 17.71
N SER A 530 1.72 23.38 17.81
CA SER A 530 0.44 23.23 18.49
C SER A 530 -0.54 22.36 17.70
N LYS A 531 -1.60 21.87 18.36
CA LYS A 531 -2.64 21.07 17.70
C LYS A 531 -3.35 21.86 16.58
N ASP A 532 -3.70 23.11 16.85
CA ASP A 532 -4.34 24.00 15.85
C ASP A 532 -3.43 24.23 14.63
N GLU A 533 -2.12 24.39 14.85
CA GLU A 533 -1.15 24.49 13.75
C GLU A 533 -1.09 23.20 12.93
N ILE A 534 -1.06 22.03 13.58
CA ILE A 534 -1.04 20.73 12.90
C ILE A 534 -2.31 20.55 12.05
N GLU A 535 -3.49 20.86 12.59
CA GLU A 535 -4.76 20.76 11.85
C GLU A 535 -4.79 21.70 10.63
N ALA A 536 -4.35 22.95 10.80
CA ALA A 536 -4.26 23.89 9.68
C ALA A 536 -3.25 23.42 8.62
N PHE A 537 -2.08 22.91 9.03
CA PHE A 537 -1.07 22.39 8.11
C PHE A 537 -1.52 21.11 7.39
N GLN A 538 -2.31 20.26 8.03
CA GLN A 538 -2.97 19.13 7.36
C GLN A 538 -3.94 19.60 6.27
N LYS A 539 -4.73 20.65 6.53
CA LYS A 539 -5.61 21.24 5.51
C LYS A 539 -4.79 21.84 4.36
N MET A 540 -3.73 22.59 4.66
CA MET A 540 -2.81 23.13 3.65
C MET A 540 -2.20 22.02 2.79
N GLU A 541 -1.72 20.95 3.42
CA GLU A 541 -1.17 19.78 2.73
C GLU A 541 -2.20 19.16 1.79
N HIS A 542 -3.42 18.96 2.28
CA HIS A 542 -4.52 18.40 1.48
C HIS A 542 -4.88 19.28 0.27
N HIS A 543 -4.93 20.59 0.45
CA HIS A 543 -5.13 21.55 -0.65
C HIS A 543 -3.99 21.48 -1.66
N PHE A 544 -2.75 21.42 -1.19
CA PHE A 544 -1.57 21.31 -2.05
C PHE A 544 -1.55 20.00 -2.86
N GLN A 545 -1.90 18.86 -2.24
CA GLN A 545 -2.00 17.59 -2.95
C GLN A 545 -3.09 17.62 -4.03
N LYS A 546 -4.24 18.25 -3.75
CA LYS A 546 -5.29 18.47 -4.77
C LYS A 546 -4.83 19.39 -5.89
N PHE A 547 -4.11 20.46 -5.55
CA PHE A 547 -3.51 21.36 -6.53
C PHE A 547 -2.54 20.61 -7.47
N ILE A 548 -1.68 19.73 -6.93
CA ILE A 548 -0.76 18.91 -7.74
C ILE A 548 -1.50 17.95 -8.67
N VAL A 549 -2.50 17.23 -8.17
CA VAL A 549 -3.20 16.21 -8.96
C VAL A 549 -4.10 16.88 -10.02
N GLY A 550 -4.84 17.93 -9.65
CA GLY A 550 -5.84 18.52 -10.54
C GLY A 550 -6.87 17.48 -10.98
N ASP A 551 -7.10 17.39 -12.30
CA ASP A 551 -8.08 16.46 -12.90
C ASP A 551 -7.51 15.07 -13.24
N THR A 552 -6.32 14.72 -12.74
CA THR A 552 -5.74 13.38 -12.96
C THR A 552 -6.17 12.38 -11.90
N VAL A 553 -5.95 11.10 -12.21
CA VAL A 553 -6.19 9.99 -11.29
C VAL A 553 -4.85 9.45 -10.84
N SER A 554 -4.64 9.32 -9.53
CA SER A 554 -3.53 8.50 -9.05
C SER A 554 -3.86 7.01 -9.23
N LEU A 555 -2.90 6.24 -9.70
CA LEU A 555 -2.99 4.79 -9.83
C LEU A 555 -3.21 4.08 -8.49
N HIS A 556 -2.79 4.69 -7.36
CA HIS A 556 -3.12 4.18 -6.03
C HIS A 556 -4.63 4.23 -5.77
N VAL A 557 -5.28 5.34 -6.11
CA VAL A 557 -6.74 5.50 -6.02
C VAL A 557 -7.43 4.57 -7.02
N ALA A 558 -6.91 4.48 -8.24
CA ALA A 558 -7.43 3.56 -9.25
C ALA A 558 -7.38 2.10 -8.75
N TYR A 559 -6.34 1.71 -8.02
CA TYR A 559 -6.20 0.34 -7.50
C TYR A 559 -7.31 0.03 -6.50
N ALA A 560 -7.56 0.95 -5.55
CA ALA A 560 -8.62 0.80 -4.55
C ALA A 560 -10.03 0.64 -5.17
N LEU A 561 -10.24 1.14 -6.39
CA LEU A 561 -11.52 1.10 -7.09
C LEU A 561 -11.65 -0.05 -8.09
N ILE A 562 -10.54 -0.47 -8.71
CA ILE A 562 -10.54 -1.36 -9.89
C ILE A 562 -10.01 -2.76 -9.57
N ALA A 563 -9.11 -2.90 -8.60
CA ALA A 563 -8.42 -4.15 -8.34
C ALA A 563 -9.40 -5.27 -7.96
N GLY A 564 -9.04 -6.51 -8.32
CA GLY A 564 -9.75 -7.70 -7.90
C GLY A 564 -9.63 -7.99 -6.40
N LEU A 565 -10.14 -9.14 -5.97
CA LEU A 565 -10.12 -9.53 -4.57
C LEU A 565 -8.67 -9.66 -4.07
N THR A 566 -8.36 -9.00 -2.95
CA THR A 566 -7.06 -9.10 -2.27
C THR A 566 -7.22 -9.80 -0.94
N LEU A 567 -6.67 -11.01 -0.81
CA LEU A 567 -6.78 -11.84 0.39
C LEU A 567 -5.45 -11.90 1.16
N ASP A 568 -5.44 -11.55 2.44
CA ASP A 568 -4.25 -11.73 3.29
C ASP A 568 -4.08 -13.20 3.68
N PHE A 569 -2.95 -13.81 3.29
CA PHE A 569 -2.67 -15.20 3.59
C PHE A 569 -2.59 -15.50 5.09
N ARG A 570 -2.02 -14.60 5.90
CA ARG A 570 -1.92 -14.80 7.35
C ARG A 570 -3.29 -14.83 7.98
N LYS A 571 -4.21 -13.96 7.52
CA LYS A 571 -5.61 -13.96 7.95
C LYS A 571 -6.30 -15.27 7.55
N LEU A 572 -6.13 -15.74 6.31
CA LEU A 572 -6.70 -17.02 5.87
C LEU A 572 -6.21 -18.21 6.72
N VAL A 573 -4.93 -18.25 7.08
CA VAL A 573 -4.36 -19.28 7.96
C VAL A 573 -4.90 -19.15 9.38
N GLN A 574 -5.02 -17.94 9.91
CA GLN A 574 -5.60 -17.68 11.22
C GLN A 574 -7.05 -18.14 11.27
N ASP A 575 -7.89 -17.73 10.31
CA ASP A 575 -9.29 -18.13 10.19
C ASP A 575 -9.41 -19.67 10.09
N GLY A 576 -8.55 -20.31 9.29
CA GLY A 576 -8.52 -21.77 9.16
C GLY A 576 -8.10 -22.49 10.44
N THR A 577 -7.17 -21.93 11.21
CA THR A 577 -6.72 -22.47 12.51
C THR A 577 -7.84 -22.36 13.54
N GLN A 578 -8.48 -21.19 13.62
CA GLN A 578 -9.62 -20.96 14.52
C GLN A 578 -10.80 -21.87 14.19
N MET A 579 -11.13 -22.05 12.90
CA MET A 579 -12.14 -23.01 12.47
C MET A 579 -11.83 -24.45 12.89
N LYS A 580 -10.55 -24.84 12.88
CA LYS A 580 -10.11 -26.15 13.38
C LYS A 580 -10.24 -26.28 14.89
N GLU A 581 -9.94 -25.21 15.64
CA GLU A 581 -10.08 -25.17 17.11
C GLU A 581 -11.54 -25.30 17.53
N LEU A 582 -12.49 -24.68 16.82
CA LEU A 582 -13.93 -24.82 17.10
C LEU A 582 -14.43 -26.27 17.01
N HIS A 583 -13.74 -27.15 16.27
CA HIS A 583 -14.09 -28.58 16.23
C HIS A 583 -13.70 -29.33 17.50
N VAL A 584 -12.93 -28.73 18.41
CA VAL A 584 -12.42 -29.37 19.62
C VAL A 584 -12.88 -28.57 20.84
N VAL A 585 -13.91 -29.09 21.52
CA VAL A 585 -14.40 -28.52 22.77
C VAL A 585 -13.67 -29.21 23.93
N LYS A 586 -13.02 -28.43 24.80
CA LYS A 586 -12.40 -28.99 26.01
C LYS A 586 -13.42 -28.99 27.13
N VAL A 587 -13.47 -30.10 27.85
CA VAL A 587 -14.42 -30.32 28.94
C VAL A 587 -13.66 -30.82 30.16
N TYR A 588 -13.86 -30.17 31.30
CA TYR A 588 -13.34 -30.54 32.59
C TYR A 588 -14.49 -31.00 33.47
N TYR A 589 -14.37 -32.21 34.02
CA TYR A 589 -15.39 -32.80 34.87
C TYR A 589 -15.00 -32.66 36.35
N ASP A 590 -15.95 -32.22 37.16
CA ASP A 590 -15.80 -32.16 38.62
C ASP A 590 -16.67 -33.24 39.29
N TYR A 591 -16.04 -34.04 40.14
CA TYR A 591 -16.64 -35.12 40.93
C TYR A 591 -16.83 -34.74 42.41
N GLY A 592 -16.77 -33.43 42.74
CA GLY A 592 -16.92 -32.87 44.08
C GLY A 592 -15.61 -32.44 44.76
N ASN A 593 -14.49 -32.41 44.01
CA ASN A 593 -13.16 -32.00 44.50
C ASN A 593 -12.54 -30.89 43.62
N ASP A 594 -13.40 -30.10 42.98
CA ASP A 594 -13.06 -29.04 42.04
C ASP A 594 -12.42 -29.52 40.73
N PHE A 595 -12.27 -28.63 39.75
CA PHE A 595 -11.73 -28.98 38.43
C PHE A 595 -10.25 -29.37 38.50
N GLN A 596 -9.96 -30.66 38.29
CA GLN A 596 -8.59 -31.18 38.26
C GLN A 596 -8.05 -31.26 36.82
N PRO A 597 -6.75 -30.96 36.58
CA PRO A 597 -6.16 -31.01 35.23
C PRO A 597 -6.28 -32.38 34.55
N ASP A 598 -6.18 -33.48 35.31
CA ASP A 598 -6.29 -34.85 34.82
C ASP A 598 -7.73 -35.24 34.39
N GLY A 599 -8.71 -34.42 34.79
CA GLY A 599 -10.14 -34.56 34.45
C GLY A 599 -10.51 -34.03 33.06
N MET A 600 -9.58 -33.42 32.32
CA MET A 600 -9.86 -32.83 31.01
C MET A 600 -10.11 -33.89 29.93
N ARG A 601 -11.11 -33.67 29.08
CA ARG A 601 -11.38 -34.42 27.85
C ARG A 601 -11.56 -33.47 26.68
N ARG A 602 -11.14 -33.92 25.50
CA ARG A 602 -11.38 -33.24 24.22
C ARG A 602 -12.52 -33.93 23.51
N LEU A 603 -13.60 -33.19 23.27
CA LEU A 603 -14.75 -33.67 22.51
C LEU A 603 -14.76 -33.04 21.13
N ARG A 604 -15.22 -33.80 20.14
CA ARG A 604 -15.31 -33.30 18.77
C ARG A 604 -16.69 -32.69 18.53
N GLY A 605 -16.73 -31.36 18.40
CA GLY A 605 -17.94 -30.63 18.02
C GLY A 605 -18.23 -30.75 16.52
N ASN A 606 -19.51 -30.76 16.17
CA ASN A 606 -19.96 -30.54 14.80
C ASN A 606 -20.01 -29.03 14.55
N VAL A 607 -19.22 -28.54 13.59
CA VAL A 607 -19.08 -27.12 13.30
C VAL A 607 -19.59 -26.83 11.89
N SER A 608 -20.53 -25.88 11.81
CA SER A 608 -21.06 -25.40 10.53
C SER A 608 -20.13 -24.36 9.87
N LYS A 609 -20.44 -23.97 8.63
CA LYS A 609 -19.74 -22.84 7.96
C LYS A 609 -19.94 -21.50 8.66
N GLU A 610 -21.00 -21.35 9.45
CA GLU A 610 -21.37 -20.14 10.21
C GLU A 610 -20.81 -20.16 11.64
N LYS A 611 -19.74 -20.95 11.88
CA LYS A 611 -19.10 -21.11 13.20
C LYS A 611 -20.05 -21.52 14.33
N ARG A 612 -21.17 -22.16 13.98
CA ARG A 612 -22.09 -22.79 14.94
C ARG A 612 -21.55 -24.15 15.33
N VAL A 613 -21.28 -24.35 16.62
CA VAL A 613 -20.75 -25.56 17.23
C VAL A 613 -21.89 -26.28 17.97
N SER A 614 -22.03 -27.58 17.72
CA SER A 614 -22.94 -28.47 18.42
C SER A 614 -22.16 -29.65 18.99
N VAL A 615 -22.31 -29.92 20.29
CA VAL A 615 -21.56 -30.96 20.99
C VAL A 615 -22.43 -31.67 22.03
N ASP A 616 -22.34 -33.00 22.07
CA ASP A 616 -22.90 -33.82 23.14
C ASP A 616 -21.80 -34.19 24.13
N ILE A 617 -21.96 -33.77 25.38
CA ILE A 617 -21.00 -33.95 26.46
C ILE A 617 -21.48 -35.10 27.35
N PRO A 618 -20.74 -36.23 27.46
CA PRO A 618 -21.12 -37.33 28.33
C PRO A 618 -21.16 -36.91 29.80
N VAL A 619 -22.21 -37.30 30.53
CA VAL A 619 -22.32 -37.03 31.97
C VAL A 619 -22.39 -38.36 32.72
N GLU A 620 -21.30 -38.75 33.38
CA GLU A 620 -21.23 -39.99 34.15
C GLU A 620 -21.77 -39.81 35.59
N PRO A 621 -22.22 -40.90 36.26
CA PRO A 621 -22.66 -40.84 37.65
C PRO A 621 -21.57 -40.29 38.58
N GLY A 622 -21.92 -39.29 39.38
CA GLY A 622 -21.02 -38.64 40.34
C GLY A 622 -20.41 -37.31 39.85
N ILE A 623 -20.64 -36.93 38.59
CA ILE A 623 -20.28 -35.61 38.08
C ILE A 623 -21.28 -34.57 38.63
N VAL A 624 -20.76 -33.53 39.27
CA VAL A 624 -21.57 -32.46 39.88
C VAL A 624 -21.53 -31.15 39.09
N ARG A 625 -20.39 -30.85 38.44
CA ARG A 625 -20.20 -29.67 37.59
C ARG A 625 -19.38 -30.03 36.35
N ILE A 626 -19.61 -29.29 35.27
CA ILE A 626 -18.82 -29.37 34.05
C ILE A 626 -18.34 -27.97 33.67
N ARG A 627 -17.05 -27.83 33.43
CA ARG A 627 -16.46 -26.64 32.81
C ARG A 627 -16.19 -26.94 31.34
N ILE A 628 -16.68 -26.08 30.47
CA ILE A 628 -16.57 -26.17 29.03
C ILE A 628 -15.73 -24.99 28.58
N ASP A 629 -14.64 -25.26 27.90
CA ASP A 629 -13.82 -24.22 27.27
C ASP A 629 -14.11 -24.25 25.77
N PRO A 630 -14.95 -23.32 25.27
CA PRO A 630 -15.41 -23.34 23.89
C PRO A 630 -14.35 -22.86 22.89
N THR A 631 -13.40 -22.02 23.32
CA THR A 631 -12.33 -21.46 22.47
C THR A 631 -11.05 -21.23 23.26
N GLU A 632 -9.92 -21.11 22.56
CA GLU A 632 -8.62 -20.66 23.11
C GLU A 632 -8.23 -19.27 22.58
N PHE A 633 -9.22 -18.43 22.28
CA PHE A 633 -9.01 -17.08 21.76
C PHE A 633 -10.18 -16.16 22.17
N PRO A 634 -9.95 -14.83 22.25
CA PRO A 634 -10.99 -13.85 22.51
C PRO A 634 -12.12 -13.93 21.48
N CYS A 635 -13.36 -13.94 21.95
CA CYS A 635 -14.51 -14.11 21.06
C CYS A 635 -15.82 -13.52 21.62
N ILE A 636 -16.80 -13.41 20.74
CA ILE A 636 -18.21 -13.27 21.10
C ILE A 636 -18.87 -14.62 20.90
N LEU A 637 -19.54 -15.12 21.93
CA LEU A 637 -20.22 -16.40 21.91
C LEU A 637 -21.71 -16.18 22.16
N LYS A 638 -22.58 -16.73 21.30
CA LYS A 638 -24.02 -16.79 21.53
C LYS A 638 -24.43 -18.23 21.80
N ILE A 639 -24.96 -18.50 22.99
CA ILE A 639 -25.54 -19.81 23.31
C ILE A 639 -26.95 -19.89 22.73
N HIS A 640 -27.23 -20.92 21.92
CA HIS A 640 -28.55 -21.18 21.35
C HIS A 640 -29.32 -22.23 22.13
N GLU A 641 -28.62 -23.28 22.57
CA GLU A 641 -29.21 -24.39 23.30
C GLU A 641 -28.24 -24.93 24.35
N PHE A 642 -28.79 -25.25 25.54
CA PHE A 642 -28.15 -26.05 26.56
C PHE A 642 -29.21 -26.94 27.21
N SER A 643 -29.15 -28.25 26.95
CA SER A 643 -30.23 -29.18 27.32
C SER A 643 -29.70 -30.56 27.68
N CYS A 644 -30.45 -31.29 28.51
CA CYS A 644 -30.27 -32.73 28.74
C CYS A 644 -31.58 -33.42 28.36
N LYS A 645 -31.54 -34.71 27.94
CA LYS A 645 -32.77 -35.46 27.63
C LYS A 645 -33.78 -35.37 28.78
N GLY A 646 -34.85 -34.58 28.58
CA GLY A 646 -35.95 -34.41 29.54
C GLY A 646 -35.82 -33.27 30.55
N ARG A 647 -34.74 -32.46 30.53
CA ARG A 647 -34.55 -31.28 31.39
C ARG A 647 -33.97 -30.11 30.59
N ASN A 648 -34.65 -28.97 30.65
CA ASN A 648 -34.20 -27.69 30.09
C ASN A 648 -33.98 -26.68 31.23
N GLY A 649 -33.16 -25.66 30.99
CA GLY A 649 -32.97 -24.56 31.94
C GLY A 649 -31.97 -24.88 33.06
N PHE A 650 -30.71 -25.09 32.69
CA PHE A 650 -29.58 -25.15 33.63
C PHE A 650 -29.09 -23.74 33.99
N LEU A 651 -28.58 -23.58 35.21
CA LEU A 651 -27.81 -22.41 35.59
C LEU A 651 -26.38 -22.58 35.07
N TYR A 652 -25.81 -21.53 34.47
CA TYR A 652 -24.43 -21.54 34.03
C TYR A 652 -23.72 -20.24 34.43
N TYR A 653 -22.42 -20.35 34.63
CA TYR A 653 -21.53 -19.23 34.92
C TYR A 653 -20.49 -19.12 33.83
N VAL A 654 -20.01 -17.90 33.60
CA VAL A 654 -18.95 -17.63 32.63
C VAL A 654 -17.94 -16.67 33.23
N ASN A 655 -16.72 -16.70 32.72
CA ASN A 655 -15.69 -15.71 33.04
C ASN A 655 -15.63 -14.56 32.01
N GLY A 656 -16.71 -14.38 31.23
CA GLY A 656 -16.89 -13.30 30.27
C GLY A 656 -18.03 -12.35 30.65
N GLU A 657 -18.16 -11.27 29.89
CA GLU A 657 -19.23 -10.28 30.08
C GLU A 657 -20.52 -10.77 29.41
N VAL A 658 -21.59 -10.93 30.20
CA VAL A 658 -22.88 -11.47 29.73
C VAL A 658 -23.80 -10.32 29.30
N GLY A 659 -24.18 -10.33 28.02
CA GLY A 659 -25.19 -9.46 27.44
C GLY A 659 -26.59 -10.09 27.42
N LYS A 660 -27.52 -9.42 26.72
CA LYS A 660 -28.87 -9.96 26.48
C LYS A 660 -28.81 -11.19 25.56
N GLU A 661 -29.85 -12.02 25.62
CA GLU A 661 -30.01 -13.20 24.74
C GLU A 661 -28.84 -14.20 24.77
N HIS A 662 -28.19 -14.39 25.92
CA HIS A 662 -27.07 -15.32 26.09
C HIS A 662 -25.87 -15.04 25.17
N ILE A 663 -25.67 -13.76 24.81
CA ILE A 663 -24.46 -13.29 24.14
C ILE A 663 -23.41 -13.02 25.20
N ILE A 664 -22.22 -13.58 25.04
CA ILE A 664 -21.12 -13.51 26.01
C ILE A 664 -19.88 -13.00 25.29
N LEU A 665 -19.22 -12.01 25.89
CA LEU A 665 -17.95 -11.46 25.41
C LEU A 665 -16.81 -12.04 26.25
N PHE A 666 -15.94 -12.84 25.64
CA PHE A 666 -14.75 -13.41 26.27
C PHE A 666 -13.50 -12.65 25.81
N PRO A 667 -12.89 -11.79 26.67
CA PRO A 667 -11.79 -10.95 26.25
C PRO A 667 -10.42 -11.60 26.25
N THR A 668 -10.32 -12.83 26.75
CA THR A 668 -9.08 -13.59 26.89
C THR A 668 -9.13 -14.87 26.06
N ASP A 669 -8.00 -15.58 26.03
CA ASP A 669 -7.84 -16.90 25.42
C ASP A 669 -8.29 -18.07 26.32
N ASP A 670 -8.97 -17.78 27.44
CA ASP A 670 -9.43 -18.77 28.41
C ASP A 670 -10.93 -18.62 28.62
N ALA A 671 -11.73 -18.77 27.55
CA ALA A 671 -13.18 -18.73 27.66
C ALA A 671 -13.68 -19.93 28.47
N GLN A 672 -14.52 -19.71 29.48
CA GLN A 672 -15.05 -20.76 30.35
C GLN A 672 -16.57 -20.64 30.49
N ILE A 673 -17.25 -21.77 30.34
CA ILE A 673 -18.68 -21.94 30.66
C ILE A 673 -18.79 -23.06 31.68
N ILE A 674 -19.24 -22.74 32.89
CA ILE A 674 -19.41 -23.69 33.98
C ILE A 674 -20.89 -23.98 34.14
N VAL A 675 -21.27 -25.25 34.02
CA VAL A 675 -22.64 -25.74 34.23
C VAL A 675 -22.68 -26.48 35.56
N GLU A 676 -23.63 -26.11 36.41
CA GLU A 676 -23.82 -26.71 37.75
C GLU A 676 -25.10 -27.55 37.83
N GLU A 677 -25.31 -28.20 38.99
CA GLU A 677 -26.51 -28.99 39.32
C GLU A 677 -26.79 -30.21 38.43
N LEU A 678 -25.73 -30.86 37.95
CA LEU A 678 -25.83 -32.14 37.25
C LEU A 678 -26.10 -33.27 38.26
N THR A 679 -27.08 -34.13 37.97
CA THR A 679 -27.54 -35.16 38.92
C THR A 679 -27.00 -36.56 38.63
N GLY A 680 -26.23 -36.71 37.55
CA GLY A 680 -25.69 -37.98 37.05
C GLY A 680 -26.76 -38.93 36.50
N LYS A 681 -28.00 -38.45 36.33
CA LYS A 681 -29.09 -39.17 35.65
C LYS A 681 -29.17 -38.82 34.16
N GLU A 682 -28.51 -37.73 33.78
CA GLU A 682 -28.38 -37.24 32.43
C GLU A 682 -27.32 -38.10 31.72
N GLU A 683 -27.64 -38.79 30.61
CA GLU A 683 -26.62 -39.55 29.85
C GLU A 683 -25.67 -38.60 29.10
N PHE A 684 -26.21 -37.48 28.59
CA PHE A 684 -25.51 -36.46 27.82
C PHE A 684 -26.07 -35.07 28.10
N PHE A 685 -25.19 -34.07 28.09
CA PHE A 685 -25.50 -32.64 28.06
C PHE A 685 -25.21 -32.10 26.65
N HIS A 686 -26.26 -31.63 25.97
CA HIS A 686 -26.17 -31.02 24.66
C HIS A 686 -25.90 -29.53 24.79
N LEU A 687 -24.89 -29.03 24.07
CA LEU A 687 -24.59 -27.61 23.98
C LEU A 687 -24.51 -27.20 22.51
N GLU A 688 -25.19 -26.10 22.19
CA GLU A 688 -25.12 -25.46 20.89
C GLU A 688 -24.87 -23.95 21.02
N TYR A 689 -23.85 -23.46 20.33
CA TYR A 689 -23.44 -22.06 20.37
C TYR A 689 -22.84 -21.60 19.05
N THR A 690 -22.86 -20.30 18.78
CA THR A 690 -22.13 -19.67 17.68
C THR A 690 -20.98 -18.84 18.24
N VAL A 691 -19.84 -18.89 17.58
CA VAL A 691 -18.67 -18.07 17.91
C VAL A 691 -18.37 -17.09 16.78
N ASP A 692 -18.26 -15.81 17.12
CA ASP A 692 -17.76 -14.77 16.25
C ASP A 692 -16.50 -14.13 16.83
N ILE A 693 -15.65 -13.64 15.92
CA ILE A 693 -14.37 -13.01 16.26
C ILE A 693 -14.39 -11.63 15.63
N LEU A 694 -14.21 -10.61 16.46
CA LEU A 694 -14.11 -9.24 15.99
C LEU A 694 -12.65 -8.88 15.71
N GLU A 695 -12.46 -7.86 14.88
CA GLU A 695 -11.17 -7.19 14.79
C GLU A 695 -10.78 -6.65 16.18
N ASP A 696 -9.51 -6.79 16.56
CA ASP A 696 -8.98 -6.42 17.89
C ASP A 696 -9.33 -4.96 18.27
N SER A 697 -9.34 -4.05 17.31
CA SER A 697 -9.70 -2.63 17.49
C SER A 697 -11.17 -2.45 17.89
N LEU A 698 -12.09 -3.12 17.18
CA LEU A 698 -13.53 -3.13 17.48
C LEU A 698 -13.80 -3.81 18.82
N PHE A 699 -13.11 -4.91 19.07
CA PHE A 699 -13.23 -5.68 20.30
C PHE A 699 -12.83 -4.84 21.52
N LYS A 700 -11.68 -4.16 21.46
CA LYS A 700 -11.22 -3.23 22.49
C LYS A 700 -12.15 -2.03 22.67
N GLY A 701 -12.69 -1.48 21.59
CA GLY A 701 -13.64 -0.36 21.67
C GLY A 701 -14.96 -0.72 22.35
N ILE A 702 -15.46 -1.95 22.13
CA ILE A 702 -16.63 -2.46 22.85
C ILE A 702 -16.32 -2.64 24.33
N LEU A 703 -15.16 -3.22 24.67
CA LEU A 703 -14.74 -3.39 26.06
C LEU A 703 -14.62 -2.06 26.80
N SER A 704 -13.94 -1.07 26.19
CA SER A 704 -13.79 0.25 26.81
C SER A 704 -15.15 0.92 27.04
N SER A 705 -16.08 0.80 26.09
CA SER A 705 -17.43 1.34 26.24
C SER A 705 -18.22 0.66 27.37
N ILE A 706 -18.04 -0.65 27.55
CA ILE A 706 -18.67 -1.41 28.66
C ILE A 706 -18.07 -0.98 30.00
N GLU A 707 -16.74 -0.81 30.08
CA GLU A 707 -16.05 -0.37 31.29
C GLU A 707 -16.46 1.06 31.68
N GLU A 708 -16.52 1.99 30.73
CA GLU A 708 -16.99 3.36 30.93
C GLU A 708 -18.44 3.38 31.44
N PHE A 709 -19.33 2.61 30.81
CA PHE A 709 -20.73 2.54 31.24
C PHE A 709 -20.88 1.95 32.66
N LYS A 710 -20.06 0.96 33.02
CA LYS A 710 -20.04 0.40 34.38
C LYS A 710 -19.54 1.41 35.41
N GLN A 711 -18.55 2.23 35.06
CA GLN A 711 -18.07 3.31 35.92
C GLN A 711 -19.16 4.37 36.13
N GLU A 712 -19.82 4.84 35.06
CA GLU A 712 -20.92 5.81 35.16
C GLU A 712 -22.10 5.29 36.00
N LEU A 713 -22.42 3.99 35.91
CA LEU A 713 -23.45 3.36 36.74
C LEU A 713 -23.04 3.26 38.20
N ALA A 714 -21.77 2.94 38.47
CA ALA A 714 -21.24 2.90 39.84
C ALA A 714 -21.25 4.29 40.48
N GLU A 715 -20.89 5.32 39.72
CA GLU A 715 -20.95 6.72 40.15
C GLU A 715 -22.40 7.17 40.42
N LYS A 716 -23.34 6.89 39.51
CA LYS A 716 -24.77 7.19 39.73
C LYS A 716 -25.38 6.45 40.91
N ASN A 717 -25.03 5.18 41.11
CA ASN A 717 -25.53 4.42 42.25
C ASN A 717 -24.92 4.94 43.57
N MET A 718 -23.68 5.45 43.57
CA MET A 718 -23.11 6.14 44.71
C MET A 718 -23.79 7.49 44.96
N GLU A 719 -24.06 8.28 43.92
CA GLU A 719 -24.80 9.54 44.03
C GLU A 719 -26.27 9.33 44.49
N GLU A 720 -26.94 8.26 44.06
CA GLU A 720 -28.28 7.90 44.53
C GLU A 720 -28.25 7.37 45.98
N MET A 721 -27.21 6.66 46.40
CA MET A 721 -27.01 6.27 47.81
C MET A 721 -26.71 7.47 48.70
N GLU A 722 -25.86 8.40 48.24
CA GLU A 722 -25.57 9.65 48.96
C GLU A 722 -26.81 10.56 49.02
N GLY A 723 -27.60 10.65 47.93
CA GLY A 723 -28.86 11.39 47.90
C GLY A 723 -29.97 10.77 48.75
N GLN A 724 -30.02 9.44 48.88
CA GLN A 724 -30.93 8.75 49.82
C GLN A 724 -30.50 8.93 51.28
N MET A 725 -29.20 9.06 51.55
CA MET A 725 -28.70 9.41 52.89
C MET A 725 -28.99 10.88 53.24
N ASP A 726 -28.94 11.80 52.27
CA ASP A 726 -29.30 13.21 52.46
C ASP A 726 -30.84 13.42 52.59
N GLU A 727 -31.68 12.61 51.94
CA GLU A 727 -33.14 12.61 52.15
C GLU A 727 -33.57 11.94 53.49
N GLU A 728 -32.77 11.03 54.04
CA GLU A 728 -32.99 10.46 55.39
C GLU A 728 -32.43 11.34 56.53
N GLU A 729 -31.63 12.39 56.24
CA GLU A 729 -31.15 13.37 57.25
C GLU A 729 -32.04 14.63 57.41
N GLU A 730 -33.13 14.81 56.64
CA GLU A 730 -34.03 15.98 56.76
C GLU A 730 -35.46 15.70 57.30
N TYR A 731 -35.74 14.50 57.84
CA TYR A 731 -36.95 14.27 58.64
C TYR A 731 -36.71 13.24 59.75
N ILE A 732 -36.36 13.71 60.96
CA ILE A 732 -36.92 13.33 62.27
C ILE A 732 -36.28 14.26 63.34
N GLU A 733 -36.96 15.34 63.68
CA GLU A 733 -37.12 15.78 65.07
C GLU A 733 -38.62 15.68 65.39
N GLU A 734 -38.93 15.00 66.51
CA GLU A 734 -40.25 14.80 67.12
C GLU A 734 -41.22 13.90 66.29
N GLU A 735 -41.64 12.70 66.71
CA GLU A 735 -42.32 12.40 67.97
C GLU A 735 -42.55 10.87 68.13
N THR A 736 -42.32 10.37 69.37
CA THR A 736 -43.07 9.30 70.10
C THR A 736 -43.25 7.91 69.46
N ILE A 737 -42.62 6.86 70.03
CA ILE A 737 -43.11 6.11 71.21
C ILE A 737 -44.59 5.75 71.05
N ASP A 738 -44.88 4.59 70.43
CA ASP A 738 -46.00 3.67 70.80
C ASP A 738 -46.33 2.56 69.77
N THR A 739 -45.50 2.29 68.75
CA THR A 739 -45.78 1.18 67.80
C THR A 739 -44.71 0.07 67.79
N LEU A 740 -44.11 -0.24 68.94
CA LEU A 740 -43.12 -1.32 69.10
C LEU A 740 -43.62 -2.54 69.91
N GLU A 741 -44.92 -2.66 70.18
CA GLU A 741 -45.52 -3.84 70.84
C GLU A 741 -46.41 -4.73 69.93
N ALA A 742 -46.61 -4.39 68.65
CA ALA A 742 -47.64 -5.07 67.87
C ALA A 742 -47.19 -6.24 66.98
N LEU A 743 -45.91 -6.43 66.66
CA LEU A 743 -45.53 -7.49 65.69
C LEU A 743 -44.24 -8.20 66.06
N GLY A 744 -44.25 -8.84 67.23
CA GLY A 744 -43.22 -9.79 67.61
C GLY A 744 -43.01 -10.86 66.52
N PHE A 745 -41.87 -10.82 65.86
CA PHE A 745 -41.13 -12.02 65.47
C PHE A 745 -39.64 -11.78 65.60
N LYS A 746 -39.16 -12.31 66.73
CA LYS A 746 -37.80 -12.70 66.98
C LYS A 746 -37.40 -13.79 65.96
N ALA A 747 -36.14 -13.72 65.53
CA ALA A 747 -35.34 -14.82 64.99
C ALA A 747 -35.56 -15.25 63.53
N MET A 748 -34.83 -14.61 62.62
CA MET A 748 -34.08 -15.33 61.59
C MET A 748 -32.67 -14.73 61.43
N LEU A 749 -31.97 -14.61 62.55
CA LEU A 749 -30.52 -14.69 62.63
C LEU A 749 -30.24 -15.95 63.47
N GLY A 750 -29.74 -17.01 62.82
CA GLY A 750 -29.29 -18.23 63.51
C GLY A 750 -29.67 -19.52 62.80
N ASN A 751 -28.73 -20.02 61.97
CA ASN A 751 -28.42 -21.41 61.60
C ASN A 751 -27.53 -21.29 60.36
N ILE A 752 -26.21 -21.46 60.35
CA ILE A 752 -25.27 -22.35 61.06
C ILE A 752 -23.94 -21.57 61.09
N LEU A 753 -23.27 -21.34 62.22
CA LEU A 753 -22.27 -22.25 62.79
C LEU A 753 -22.31 -22.22 64.32
N GLU A 754 -22.90 -23.25 64.93
CA GLU A 754 -22.38 -23.86 66.16
C GLU A 754 -21.10 -24.61 65.73
N VAL A 755 -19.94 -24.56 66.40
CA VAL A 755 -19.67 -24.69 67.83
C VAL A 755 -18.34 -23.97 68.11
N GLU A 756 -18.33 -23.02 69.05
CA GLU A 756 -17.26 -22.85 70.05
C GLU A 756 -17.75 -21.91 71.15
N ASP A 757 -18.46 -22.51 72.11
CA ASP A 757 -18.44 -22.11 73.52
C ASP A 757 -16.98 -22.33 73.99
N GLU A 758 -16.29 -21.41 74.66
CA GLU A 758 -16.69 -20.86 75.94
C GLU A 758 -15.89 -19.56 76.19
N LYS A 759 -16.61 -18.44 76.30
CA LYS A 759 -16.04 -17.17 76.77
C LYS A 759 -15.78 -17.26 78.27
N GLY A 760 -14.53 -16.98 78.63
CA GLY A 760 -14.26 -15.98 79.66
C GLY A 760 -14.11 -16.50 81.08
N ARG A 761 -12.85 -16.70 81.49
CA ARG A 761 -12.47 -16.49 82.89
C ARG A 761 -10.98 -16.24 83.08
N ILE A 762 -10.48 -15.04 82.75
CA ILE A 762 -9.20 -14.59 83.33
C ILE A 762 -9.31 -13.14 83.77
N HIS A 763 -9.72 -12.98 85.03
CA HIS A 763 -9.11 -12.00 85.91
C HIS A 763 -8.48 -12.79 87.06
N GLN A 764 -7.25 -12.39 87.40
CA GLN A 764 -6.42 -12.77 88.56
C GLN A 764 -5.42 -13.95 88.46
N LEU A 765 -4.16 -13.55 88.70
CA LEU A 765 -3.11 -14.16 89.53
C LEU A 765 -2.20 -15.23 88.89
N ALA A 766 -1.01 -14.75 88.53
CA ALA A 766 0.26 -15.05 89.20
C ALA A 766 0.72 -16.51 89.34
N GLU A 767 2.01 -16.65 89.01
CA GLU A 767 2.99 -17.61 89.54
C GLU A 767 3.21 -18.94 88.81
N ASN A 768 4.37 -18.95 88.15
CA ASN A 768 5.49 -19.86 88.41
C ASN A 768 5.58 -21.18 87.63
N ARG A 769 6.73 -21.23 86.93
CA ARG A 769 7.70 -22.33 86.85
C ARG A 769 7.54 -23.35 85.73
N ALA A 770 8.45 -23.17 84.77
CA ALA A 770 9.70 -23.93 84.70
C ALA A 770 9.80 -24.90 83.52
N ASP A 771 10.95 -24.72 82.87
CA ASP A 771 11.83 -25.75 82.35
C ASP A 771 11.44 -26.45 81.05
N ASP A 772 12.14 -25.95 80.03
CA ASP A 772 13.25 -26.67 79.41
C ASP A 772 13.02 -27.19 77.99
N GLY A 773 13.87 -26.62 77.13
CA GLY A 773 14.64 -27.38 76.15
C GLY A 773 13.97 -27.56 74.80
N GLU A 774 14.63 -27.39 73.67
CA GLU A 774 15.95 -26.89 73.30
C GLU A 774 15.98 -27.08 71.77
N ASN A 775 16.60 -26.15 71.04
CA ASN A 775 17.50 -26.36 69.89
C ASN A 775 16.98 -27.21 68.70
N ILE A 776 17.01 -26.76 67.43
CA ILE A 776 17.93 -25.87 66.70
C ILE A 776 17.14 -25.18 65.57
#